data_AF-A0A968VM19-F1
#
_entry.id   AF-A0A968VM19-F1
#
_cell.length_a   1.000
_cell.length_b   1.000
_cell.length_c   1.000
_cell.angle_alpha   90.00
_cell.angle_beta   90.00
_cell.angle_gamma   90.00
#
_symmetry.space_group_name_H-M   'P 1'
#
loop_
_entity.id
_entity.type
_entity.pdbx_description
1 polymer ?
#
loop_
_entity_poly.entity_id
_entity_poly.type
_entity_poly.pdbx_seq_one_letter_code
_entity_poly.pdbx_strand_id
1 'polypeptide(L)'
;VLGIAAEPLFGLLLRQAIERDDVVLADYAQYVAPNIAALLGHVAAKGGDFVVKKREAGAPAEEVARYGDDQSMRAHILNGLLPAARVARMLHSWGVRRFVDAFDETTYRLFCAGYTVHDWLKLPQVDSQLQAIGLQHHTVNVAVNLADVERIVSEWCVQLGLDAFLAPIGGLQANLHQVLYIATNTQLQWGTMHNLAALPGLPQHGRRGLVLATDLATLADYLAYLGRTPVEAAQHPAIRRILEGFDDGVVGAQLTYHHLADVRGVLTSIINNAALAAYAAPGLREPLLYAPTGVVYVERRSAPLAPEVAAVGVAVVARIRELCQRQLQANLTGLSRDGKGIKYADYYELFFSPAALAQIVAQFAERRLTGKEATAGKRYANIAAKAMVPDDTDLALPDVVEVDRIAETCALLVKIAATHAPALDAEGLLLGLMGVPELRPLVRQINSNRTAGGVPYGWYYAAGVYRRNTPGLDEQQWVERLHALAAAVAEQLPRTEPAAASGWAELQQYVVDHLRFGTLSADDLTNRLQTELLRYSARAKVAGARRMCVVCALLPIAGASNRKPQSSLRPWSIPTSSRCTVAKLFAAFAPSAGQRGCCGSFGGNAGARAVATLRSASYAICSSTPPTSLQLRACECCVRYTTGSSGGASPRSGTCGPPRPISPMRR
;
A
#
# COMPACT_ATOMS: atom_id res chain seq x y z
N VAL A 1 -0.49 12.95 -32.64
CA VAL A 1 -0.96 13.85 -31.58
C VAL A 1 -1.99 13.07 -30.77
N LEU A 2 -1.54 12.33 -29.74
CA LEU A 2 -2.46 11.69 -28.79
C LEU A 2 -3.04 12.82 -27.95
N GLY A 3 -4.34 13.10 -28.15
CA GLY A 3 -5.05 14.11 -27.36
C GLY A 3 -4.92 13.75 -25.89
N ILE A 4 -4.17 14.56 -25.14
CA ILE A 4 -4.23 14.57 -23.68
C ILE A 4 -5.71 14.79 -23.36
N ALA A 5 -6.28 13.95 -22.49
CA ALA A 5 -7.69 14.05 -22.12
C ALA A 5 -8.05 15.52 -21.81
N ALA A 6 -9.17 16.00 -22.34
CA ALA A 6 -9.61 17.39 -22.17
C ALA A 6 -9.84 17.76 -20.70
N GLU A 7 -9.94 16.77 -19.82
CA GLU A 7 -10.08 16.92 -18.38
C GLU A 7 -8.89 16.28 -17.65
N PRO A 8 -8.32 16.95 -16.61
CA PRO A 8 -7.30 16.35 -15.76
C PRO A 8 -7.78 15.05 -15.12
N LEU A 9 -6.95 13.99 -15.16
CA LEU A 9 -7.23 12.68 -14.53
C LEU A 9 -7.69 12.80 -13.08
N PHE A 10 -7.17 13.80 -12.36
CA PHE A 10 -7.57 14.10 -10.99
C PHE A 10 -9.08 14.41 -10.85
N GLY A 11 -9.64 15.26 -11.73
CA GLY A 11 -11.06 15.62 -11.69
C GLY A 11 -11.98 14.42 -11.98
N LEU A 12 -11.58 13.59 -12.94
CA LEU A 12 -12.27 12.33 -13.27
C LEU A 12 -12.32 11.37 -12.07
N LEU A 13 -11.18 11.14 -11.42
CA LEU A 13 -11.09 10.24 -10.26
C LEU A 13 -11.86 10.79 -9.06
N LEU A 14 -11.79 12.10 -8.80
CA LEU A 14 -12.52 12.71 -7.69
C LEU A 14 -14.04 12.57 -7.88
N ARG A 15 -14.56 12.79 -9.10
CA ARG A 15 -15.99 12.60 -9.39
C ARG A 15 -16.45 11.15 -9.21
N GLN A 16 -15.58 10.18 -9.50
CA GLN A 16 -15.89 8.77 -9.26
C GLN A 16 -15.85 8.39 -7.76
N ALA A 17 -15.04 9.10 -6.97
CA ALA A 17 -14.85 8.83 -5.55
C ALA A 17 -15.92 9.47 -4.64
N ILE A 18 -16.62 10.50 -5.12
CA ILE A 18 -17.66 11.21 -4.37
C ILE A 18 -18.95 10.37 -4.33
N GLU A 19 -19.61 10.39 -3.16
CA GLU A 19 -20.89 9.74 -2.95
C GLU A 19 -21.98 10.41 -3.80
N ARG A 20 -22.82 9.60 -4.45
CA ARG A 20 -23.77 10.08 -5.48
C ARG A 20 -24.85 11.04 -4.94
N ASP A 21 -25.09 11.02 -3.64
CA ASP A 21 -26.05 11.87 -2.93
C ASP A 21 -25.44 13.19 -2.42
N ASP A 22 -24.12 13.35 -2.45
CA ASP A 22 -23.44 14.61 -2.08
C ASP A 22 -23.39 15.56 -3.29
N VAL A 23 -24.52 16.24 -3.54
CA VAL A 23 -24.66 17.18 -4.67
C VAL A 23 -23.66 18.33 -4.62
N VAL A 24 -23.27 18.77 -3.42
CA VAL A 24 -22.31 19.88 -3.25
C VAL A 24 -20.92 19.43 -3.65
N LEU A 25 -20.43 18.29 -3.16
CA LEU A 25 -19.12 17.80 -3.60
C LEU A 25 -19.13 17.38 -5.08
N ALA A 26 -20.23 16.84 -5.58
CA ALA A 26 -20.36 16.51 -7.00
C ALA A 26 -20.18 17.75 -7.88
N ASP A 27 -20.86 18.85 -7.55
CA ASP A 27 -20.69 20.14 -8.21
C ASP A 27 -19.27 20.68 -8.04
N TYR A 28 -18.70 20.59 -6.84
CA TYR A 28 -17.32 21.02 -6.58
C TYR A 28 -16.32 20.26 -7.46
N ALA A 29 -16.49 18.94 -7.59
CA ALA A 29 -15.63 18.11 -8.42
C ALA A 29 -15.84 18.33 -9.93
N GLN A 30 -17.02 18.78 -10.33
CA GLN A 30 -17.33 19.14 -11.71
C GLN A 30 -16.78 20.51 -12.09
N TYR A 31 -17.02 21.54 -11.28
CA TYR A 31 -16.74 22.93 -11.65
C TYR A 31 -15.42 23.45 -11.09
N VAL A 32 -14.98 23.00 -9.92
CA VAL A 32 -13.87 23.62 -9.18
C VAL A 32 -12.59 22.79 -9.23
N ALA A 33 -12.71 21.48 -8.96
CA ALA A 33 -11.56 20.58 -8.88
C ALA A 33 -10.67 20.53 -10.16
N PRO A 34 -11.22 20.56 -11.39
CA PRO A 34 -10.40 20.59 -12.60
C PRO A 34 -9.55 21.87 -12.69
N ASN A 35 -10.12 23.02 -12.33
CA ASN A 35 -9.45 24.31 -12.36
C ASN A 35 -8.37 24.42 -11.30
N ILE A 36 -8.64 23.96 -10.07
CA ILE A 36 -7.61 23.85 -9.02
C ILE A 36 -6.47 22.95 -9.50
N ALA A 37 -6.78 21.83 -10.16
CA ALA A 37 -5.76 20.92 -10.66
C ALA A 37 -4.86 21.55 -11.73
N ALA A 38 -5.46 22.30 -12.67
CA ALA A 38 -4.74 22.98 -13.74
C ALA A 38 -3.92 24.17 -13.23
N LEU A 39 -4.50 25.02 -12.40
CA LEU A 39 -3.90 26.30 -11.99
C LEU A 39 -3.00 26.17 -10.76
N LEU A 40 -3.35 25.31 -9.80
CA LEU A 40 -2.74 25.27 -8.47
C LEU A 40 -1.97 23.97 -8.17
N GLY A 41 -1.88 23.05 -9.15
CA GLY A 41 -1.17 21.77 -8.99
C GLY A 41 0.34 21.88 -8.83
N HIS A 42 0.93 22.99 -9.31
CA HIS A 42 2.37 23.27 -9.26
C HIS A 42 2.72 24.49 -8.40
N VAL A 43 1.71 25.15 -7.83
CA VAL A 43 1.89 26.31 -6.95
C VAL A 43 2.16 25.80 -5.54
N ALA A 44 3.26 26.21 -4.92
CA ALA A 44 3.55 25.82 -3.54
C ALA A 44 2.62 26.55 -2.55
N ALA A 45 1.91 25.81 -1.70
CA ALA A 45 1.26 26.39 -0.51
C ALA A 45 2.24 26.48 0.67
N LYS A 46 3.13 25.48 0.79
CA LYS A 46 4.20 25.39 1.78
C LYS A 46 5.41 24.71 1.13
N GLY A 47 6.61 25.04 1.60
CA GLY A 47 7.85 24.48 1.06
C GLY A 47 8.21 24.99 -0.34
N GLY A 48 9.07 24.24 -1.04
CA GLY A 48 9.51 24.57 -2.40
C GLY A 48 10.23 25.93 -2.52
N ASP A 49 9.81 26.76 -3.47
CA ASP A 49 10.40 28.06 -3.76
C ASP A 49 10.45 29.00 -2.55
N PHE A 50 9.53 28.85 -1.59
CA PHE A 50 9.53 29.63 -0.36
C PHE A 50 10.76 29.31 0.53
N VAL A 51 11.13 28.03 0.62
CA VAL A 51 12.33 27.57 1.33
C VAL A 51 13.59 28.07 0.63
N VAL A 52 13.59 28.05 -0.70
CA VAL A 52 14.71 28.58 -1.51
C VAL A 52 14.88 30.07 -1.25
N LYS A 53 13.80 30.87 -1.38
CA LYS A 53 13.82 32.31 -1.11
C LYS A 53 14.24 32.64 0.33
N LYS A 54 13.79 31.87 1.32
CA LYS A 54 14.18 32.05 2.74
C LYS A 54 15.66 31.73 2.98
N ARG A 55 16.19 30.68 2.34
CA ARG A 55 17.62 30.36 2.38
C ARG A 55 18.45 31.45 1.71
N GLU A 56 18.03 31.93 0.56
CA GLU A 56 18.69 33.03 -0.16
C GLU A 56 18.64 34.35 0.62
N ALA A 57 17.57 34.58 1.38
CA ALA A 57 17.42 35.72 2.29
C ALA A 57 18.20 35.56 3.62
N GLY A 58 18.94 34.46 3.82
CA GLY A 58 19.78 34.25 5.00
C GLY A 58 19.02 33.85 6.27
N ALA A 59 17.79 33.31 6.16
CA ALA A 59 17.02 32.86 7.31
C ALA A 59 17.72 31.70 8.05
N PRO A 60 17.64 31.62 9.39
CA PRO A 60 18.28 30.58 10.18
C PRO A 60 17.78 29.18 9.80
N ALA A 61 18.67 28.18 9.88
CA ALA A 61 18.38 26.80 9.46
C ALA A 61 17.16 26.19 10.17
N GLU A 62 16.91 26.56 11.42
CA GLU A 62 15.72 26.14 12.18
C GLU A 62 14.42 26.73 11.63
N GLU A 63 14.43 27.98 11.15
CA GLU A 63 13.28 28.61 10.49
C GLU A 63 13.03 27.95 9.14
N VAL A 64 14.09 27.73 8.36
CA VAL A 64 14.03 27.07 7.06
C VAL A 64 13.51 25.63 7.19
N ALA A 65 13.90 24.91 8.24
CA ALA A 65 13.43 23.54 8.50
C ALA A 65 11.93 23.47 8.78
N ARG A 66 11.32 24.52 9.35
CA ARG A 66 9.86 24.59 9.57
C ARG A 66 9.05 24.59 8.28
N TYR A 67 9.68 25.00 7.18
CA TYR A 67 9.08 25.03 5.85
C TYR A 67 9.58 23.89 4.94
N GLY A 68 10.39 22.95 5.46
CA GLY A 68 11.06 21.93 4.65
C GLY A 68 10.13 20.93 3.94
N ASP A 69 8.86 20.86 4.36
CA ASP A 69 7.86 19.97 3.78
C ASP A 69 7.12 20.68 2.64
N ASP A 70 7.23 20.11 1.44
CA ASP A 70 6.63 20.64 0.21
C ASP A 70 5.18 20.16 0.05
N GLN A 71 4.26 21.10 -0.15
CA GLN A 71 2.85 20.85 -0.41
C GLN A 71 2.33 21.84 -1.45
N SER A 72 1.81 21.31 -2.57
CA SER A 72 1.11 22.14 -3.56
C SER A 72 -0.17 22.73 -2.96
N MET A 73 -0.58 23.91 -3.45
CA MET A 73 -1.83 24.58 -3.07
C MET A 73 -3.05 23.73 -3.36
N ARG A 74 -3.06 22.99 -4.48
CA ARG A 74 -4.08 21.96 -4.72
C ARG A 74 -4.18 20.95 -3.58
N ALA A 75 -3.05 20.38 -3.17
CA ALA A 75 -3.02 19.38 -2.11
C ALA A 75 -3.44 19.97 -0.75
N HIS A 76 -3.03 21.20 -0.45
CA HIS A 76 -3.45 21.92 0.76
C HIS A 76 -4.97 22.07 0.82
N ILE A 77 -5.57 22.63 -0.24
CA ILE A 77 -7.02 22.84 -0.30
C ILE A 77 -7.78 21.52 -0.21
N LEU A 78 -7.39 20.49 -0.98
CA LEU A 78 -8.17 19.24 -1.00
C LEU A 78 -7.99 18.40 0.27
N ASN A 79 -6.78 18.37 0.84
CA ASN A 79 -6.51 17.65 2.08
C ASN A 79 -7.17 18.30 3.30
N GLY A 80 -7.52 19.59 3.23
CA GLY A 80 -8.33 20.24 4.26
C GLY A 80 -9.83 20.10 4.01
N LEU A 81 -10.27 20.40 2.78
CA LEU A 81 -11.69 20.50 2.43
C LEU A 81 -12.40 19.15 2.56
N LEU A 82 -11.87 18.08 1.94
CA LEU A 82 -12.57 16.80 1.88
C LEU A 82 -12.76 16.16 3.27
N PRO A 83 -11.75 16.18 4.17
CA PRO A 83 -11.94 15.69 5.53
C PRO A 83 -12.89 16.56 6.35
N ALA A 84 -12.80 17.88 6.30
CA ALA A 84 -13.72 18.75 7.04
C ALA A 84 -15.17 18.63 6.55
N ALA A 85 -15.37 18.50 5.23
CA ALA A 85 -16.67 18.20 4.62
C ALA A 85 -17.23 16.87 5.15
N ARG A 86 -16.40 15.82 5.20
CA ARG A 86 -16.79 14.52 5.76
C ARG A 86 -17.15 14.62 7.23
N VAL A 87 -16.38 15.35 8.04
CA VAL A 87 -16.71 15.61 9.45
C VAL A 87 -18.09 16.27 9.54
N ALA A 88 -18.34 17.33 8.77
CA ALA A 88 -19.61 18.05 8.81
C ALA A 88 -20.81 17.14 8.48
N ARG A 89 -20.69 16.34 7.41
CA ARG A 89 -21.72 15.37 7.01
C ARG A 89 -21.93 14.28 8.05
N MET A 90 -20.86 13.77 8.65
CA MET A 90 -20.96 12.79 9.72
C MET A 90 -21.70 13.39 10.93
N LEU A 91 -21.28 14.57 11.41
CA LEU A 91 -21.92 15.22 12.56
C LEU A 91 -23.39 15.58 12.28
N HIS A 92 -23.73 15.99 11.06
CA HIS A 92 -25.11 16.17 10.63
C HIS A 92 -25.90 14.84 10.70
N SER A 93 -25.38 13.77 10.10
CA SER A 93 -26.02 12.43 10.12
C SER A 93 -26.15 11.84 11.53
N TRP A 94 -25.27 12.26 12.44
CA TRP A 94 -25.27 11.84 13.84
C TRP A 94 -26.27 12.63 14.69
N GLY A 95 -26.91 13.66 14.11
CA GLY A 95 -27.89 14.48 14.80
C GLY A 95 -27.30 15.54 15.71
N VAL A 96 -26.03 15.94 15.51
CA VAL A 96 -25.41 17.00 16.31
C VAL A 96 -26.17 18.30 16.05
N ARG A 97 -26.75 18.89 17.11
CA ARG A 97 -27.75 19.97 16.98
C ARG A 97 -27.27 21.12 16.10
N ARG A 98 -26.03 21.58 16.30
CA ARG A 98 -25.43 22.67 15.53
C ARG A 98 -25.40 22.39 14.01
N PHE A 99 -25.17 21.15 13.61
CA PHE A 99 -25.10 20.75 12.20
C PHE A 99 -26.49 20.46 11.63
N VAL A 100 -27.42 19.95 12.43
CA VAL A 100 -28.83 19.81 12.00
C VAL A 100 -29.46 21.18 11.73
N ASP A 101 -29.19 22.15 12.61
CA ASP A 101 -29.81 23.48 12.55
C ASP A 101 -29.20 24.41 11.48
N ALA A 102 -27.92 24.22 11.13
CA ALA A 102 -27.16 25.21 10.37
C ALA A 102 -26.31 24.65 9.22
N PHE A 103 -26.16 23.33 9.05
CA PHE A 103 -25.40 22.76 7.93
C PHE A 103 -26.33 22.34 6.79
N ASP A 104 -26.82 23.35 6.05
CA ASP A 104 -27.60 23.20 4.82
C ASP A 104 -26.72 23.33 3.57
N GLU A 105 -27.33 23.20 2.38
CA GLU A 105 -26.62 23.34 1.10
C GLU A 105 -25.91 24.68 0.97
N THR A 106 -26.53 25.77 1.44
CA THR A 106 -25.93 27.11 1.41
C THR A 106 -24.66 27.18 2.24
N THR A 107 -24.73 26.73 3.49
CA THR A 107 -23.58 26.69 4.39
C THR A 107 -22.47 25.80 3.84
N TYR A 108 -22.83 24.65 3.25
CA TYR A 108 -21.86 23.72 2.68
C TYR A 108 -21.14 24.33 1.47
N ARG A 109 -21.86 24.94 0.53
CA ARG A 109 -21.26 25.63 -0.62
C ARG A 109 -20.40 26.81 -0.19
N LEU A 110 -20.85 27.62 0.77
CA LEU A 110 -20.08 28.74 1.30
C LEU A 110 -18.79 28.28 1.99
N PHE A 111 -18.83 27.22 2.78
CA PHE A 111 -17.64 26.58 3.35
C PHE A 111 -16.65 26.18 2.25
N CYS A 112 -17.10 25.43 1.25
CA CYS A 112 -16.22 24.97 0.16
C CYS A 112 -15.61 26.15 -0.61
N ALA A 113 -16.42 27.15 -0.98
CA ALA A 113 -15.94 28.32 -1.73
C ALA A 113 -15.00 29.20 -0.91
N GLY A 114 -15.39 29.56 0.32
CA GLY A 114 -14.58 30.38 1.21
C GLY A 114 -13.25 29.74 1.56
N TYR A 115 -13.25 28.43 1.87
CA TYR A 115 -12.02 27.71 2.15
C TYR A 115 -11.14 27.58 0.89
N THR A 116 -11.70 27.44 -0.31
CA THR A 116 -10.91 27.35 -1.55
C THR A 116 -10.02 28.59 -1.75
N VAL A 117 -10.48 29.77 -1.34
CA VAL A 117 -9.77 31.04 -1.48
C VAL A 117 -9.23 31.59 -0.15
N HIS A 118 -9.16 30.79 0.92
CA HIS A 118 -8.71 31.29 2.23
C HIS A 118 -7.28 31.86 2.22
N ASP A 119 -6.39 31.24 1.46
CA ASP A 119 -5.01 31.65 1.28
C ASP A 119 -4.84 32.45 -0.04
N TRP A 120 -5.83 33.26 -0.43
CA TRP A 120 -5.85 33.96 -1.73
C TRP A 120 -4.60 34.81 -2.00
N LEU A 121 -3.95 35.35 -0.96
CA LEU A 121 -2.67 36.06 -1.08
C LEU A 121 -1.57 35.18 -1.71
N LYS A 122 -1.64 33.86 -1.55
CA LYS A 122 -0.65 32.92 -2.12
C LYS A 122 -1.00 32.47 -3.53
N LEU A 123 -2.12 32.92 -4.10
CA LEU A 123 -2.49 32.57 -5.47
C LEU A 123 -1.53 33.26 -6.47
N PRO A 124 -1.28 32.63 -7.63
CA PRO A 124 -0.43 33.22 -8.66
C PRO A 124 -0.86 34.65 -9.00
N GLN A 125 0.10 35.50 -9.37
CA GLN A 125 -0.16 36.87 -9.85
C GLN A 125 -0.80 37.84 -8.83
N VAL A 126 -1.33 37.38 -7.69
CA VAL A 126 -1.92 38.25 -6.66
C VAL A 126 -0.89 39.23 -6.11
N ASP A 127 0.34 38.77 -5.85
CA ASP A 127 1.47 39.62 -5.49
C ASP A 127 1.67 40.79 -6.48
N SER A 128 1.67 40.49 -7.79
CA SER A 128 1.82 41.52 -8.83
C SER A 128 0.60 42.44 -8.94
N GLN A 129 -0.61 41.90 -8.72
CA GLN A 129 -1.84 42.69 -8.72
C GLN A 129 -1.87 43.67 -7.55
N LEU A 130 -1.43 43.25 -6.36
CA LEU A 130 -1.30 44.11 -5.19
C LEU A 130 -0.22 45.18 -5.40
N GLN A 131 0.94 44.82 -5.95
CA GLN A 131 2.01 45.78 -6.23
C GLN A 131 1.58 46.86 -7.22
N ALA A 132 0.77 46.52 -8.22
CA ALA A 132 0.25 47.47 -9.20
C ALA A 132 -0.62 48.58 -8.57
N ILE A 133 -1.20 48.32 -7.39
CA ILE A 133 -2.00 49.27 -6.62
C ILE A 133 -1.27 49.78 -5.36
N GLY A 134 0.05 49.55 -5.26
CA GLY A 134 0.88 50.02 -4.15
C GLY A 134 0.74 49.21 -2.85
N LEU A 135 0.19 48.00 -2.91
CA LEU A 135 0.02 47.10 -1.77
C LEU A 135 0.96 45.89 -1.86
N GLN A 136 1.12 45.19 -0.73
CA GLN A 136 1.88 43.96 -0.58
C GLN A 136 1.14 43.02 0.39
N HIS A 137 1.54 41.74 0.44
CA HIS A 137 0.92 40.73 1.30
C HIS A 137 0.75 41.13 2.77
N HIS A 138 1.67 41.90 3.34
CA HIS A 138 1.63 42.31 4.74
C HIS A 138 1.04 43.71 4.96
N THR A 139 0.70 44.43 3.89
CA THR A 139 0.14 45.79 3.96
C THR A 139 -1.31 45.87 3.52
N VAL A 140 -1.81 44.89 2.76
CA VAL A 140 -3.22 44.82 2.38
C VAL A 140 -4.09 44.55 3.60
N ASN A 141 -5.10 45.40 3.79
CA ASN A 141 -6.12 45.23 4.81
C ASN A 141 -7.46 45.07 4.10
N VAL A 142 -8.11 43.91 4.24
CA VAL A 142 -9.33 43.61 3.49
C VAL A 142 -10.45 44.62 3.75
N ALA A 143 -10.58 45.13 4.98
CA ALA A 143 -11.62 46.10 5.32
C ALA A 143 -11.33 47.49 4.72
N VAL A 144 -10.06 47.87 4.58
CA VAL A 144 -9.66 49.18 4.05
C VAL A 144 -9.60 49.16 2.52
N ASN A 145 -9.12 48.06 1.95
CA ASN A 145 -8.88 47.89 0.52
C ASN A 145 -9.98 47.05 -0.15
N LEU A 146 -11.22 47.12 0.37
CA LEU A 146 -12.29 46.19 0.03
C LEU A 146 -12.55 46.10 -1.49
N ALA A 147 -12.67 47.22 -2.19
CA ALA A 147 -12.95 47.21 -3.63
C ALA A 147 -11.87 46.49 -4.45
N ASP A 148 -10.60 46.65 -4.08
CA ASP A 148 -9.49 45.96 -4.75
C ASP A 148 -9.48 44.47 -4.42
N VAL A 149 -9.76 44.11 -3.16
CA VAL A 149 -9.84 42.71 -2.74
C VAL A 149 -11.05 42.01 -3.37
N GLU A 150 -12.21 42.65 -3.43
CA GLU A 150 -13.40 42.16 -4.13
C GLU A 150 -13.09 41.85 -5.59
N ARG A 151 -12.42 42.77 -6.28
CA ARG A 151 -12.01 42.57 -7.66
C ARG A 151 -11.07 41.36 -7.80
N ILE A 152 -9.98 41.31 -7.03
CA ILE A 152 -8.98 40.22 -7.11
C ILE A 152 -9.61 38.86 -6.78
N VAL A 153 -10.36 38.78 -5.68
CA VAL A 153 -10.98 37.53 -5.24
C VAL A 153 -12.08 37.11 -6.21
N SER A 154 -12.89 38.03 -6.73
CA SER A 154 -13.92 37.71 -7.73
C SER A 154 -13.31 37.16 -9.02
N GLU A 155 -12.21 37.75 -9.51
CA GLU A 155 -11.47 37.24 -10.68
C GLU A 155 -11.01 35.79 -10.43
N TRP A 156 -10.43 35.51 -9.27
CA TRP A 156 -9.98 34.17 -8.90
C TRP A 156 -11.12 33.19 -8.70
N CYS A 157 -12.25 33.62 -8.11
CA CYS A 157 -13.43 32.78 -7.98
C CYS A 157 -13.94 32.32 -9.35
N VAL A 158 -13.99 33.21 -10.35
CA VAL A 158 -14.37 32.84 -11.72
C VAL A 158 -13.34 31.89 -12.35
N GLN A 159 -12.04 32.17 -12.23
CA GLN A 159 -10.99 31.29 -12.78
C GLN A 159 -11.02 29.89 -12.18
N LEU A 160 -11.39 29.78 -10.90
CA LEU A 160 -11.54 28.50 -10.20
C LEU A 160 -12.89 27.84 -10.46
N GLY A 161 -13.82 28.46 -11.18
CA GLY A 161 -15.17 27.93 -11.45
C GLY A 161 -16.14 28.01 -10.26
N LEU A 162 -15.84 28.86 -9.28
CA LEU A 162 -16.71 29.08 -8.11
C LEU A 162 -17.99 29.84 -8.45
N ASP A 163 -18.01 30.59 -9.55
CA ASP A 163 -19.20 31.26 -10.08
C ASP A 163 -20.28 30.25 -10.49
N ALA A 164 -19.91 29.21 -11.23
CA ALA A 164 -20.80 28.10 -11.59
C ALA A 164 -21.20 27.29 -10.34
N PHE A 165 -20.24 27.01 -9.45
CA PHE A 165 -20.48 26.26 -8.22
C PHE A 165 -21.47 26.95 -7.26
N LEU A 166 -21.46 28.28 -7.20
CA LEU A 166 -22.34 29.08 -6.33
C LEU A 166 -23.67 29.43 -6.99
N ALA A 167 -23.87 29.12 -8.29
CA ALA A 167 -25.11 29.44 -9.02
C ALA A 167 -26.39 28.95 -8.32
N PRO A 168 -26.44 27.73 -7.73
CA PRO A 168 -27.64 27.25 -7.02
C PRO A 168 -28.07 28.10 -5.82
N ILE A 169 -27.16 28.90 -5.24
CA ILE A 169 -27.43 29.77 -4.09
C ILE A 169 -27.37 31.26 -4.44
N GLY A 170 -27.61 31.60 -5.71
CA GLY A 170 -27.69 32.99 -6.20
C GLY A 170 -26.41 33.51 -6.86
N GLY A 171 -25.39 32.66 -7.03
CA GLY A 171 -24.15 32.99 -7.75
C GLY A 171 -23.11 33.73 -6.91
N LEU A 172 -21.94 33.97 -7.53
CA LEU A 172 -20.78 34.57 -6.87
C LEU A 172 -21.06 35.98 -6.35
N GLN A 173 -21.67 36.86 -7.14
CA GLN A 173 -21.88 38.26 -6.76
C GLN A 173 -22.74 38.41 -5.50
N ALA A 174 -23.78 37.58 -5.34
CA ALA A 174 -24.65 37.58 -4.17
C ALA A 174 -23.97 37.02 -2.90
N ASN A 175 -22.86 36.28 -3.07
CA ASN A 175 -22.19 35.55 -1.99
C ASN A 175 -20.74 35.99 -1.75
N LEU A 176 -20.23 36.98 -2.49
CA LEU A 176 -18.83 37.38 -2.47
C LEU A 176 -18.37 37.82 -1.07
N HIS A 177 -19.23 38.54 -0.34
CA HIS A 177 -18.89 39.02 1.01
C HIS A 177 -18.84 37.88 2.03
N GLN A 178 -19.70 36.87 1.89
CA GLN A 178 -19.70 35.66 2.71
C GLN A 178 -18.42 34.85 2.44
N VAL A 179 -18.05 34.72 1.16
CA VAL A 179 -16.80 34.06 0.73
C VAL A 179 -15.58 34.79 1.31
N LEU A 180 -15.52 36.12 1.17
CA LEU A 180 -14.45 36.94 1.75
C LEU A 180 -14.38 36.83 3.26
N TYR A 181 -15.54 36.82 3.93
CA TYR A 181 -15.62 36.66 5.37
C TYR A 181 -15.02 35.32 5.81
N ILE A 182 -15.42 34.21 5.18
CA ILE A 182 -14.92 32.87 5.51
C ILE A 182 -13.42 32.78 5.23
N ALA A 183 -12.99 33.22 4.04
CA ALA A 183 -11.59 33.19 3.62
C ALA A 183 -10.68 33.93 4.61
N THR A 184 -11.06 35.15 4.98
CA THR A 184 -10.27 36.02 5.86
C THR A 184 -10.28 35.56 7.32
N ASN A 185 -11.34 34.87 7.77
CA ASN A 185 -11.46 34.39 9.14
C ASN A 185 -11.13 32.90 9.31
N THR A 186 -10.62 32.24 8.27
CA THR A 186 -10.16 30.83 8.35
C THR A 186 -8.96 30.70 9.31
N GLN A 187 -8.05 31.67 9.30
CA GLN A 187 -6.94 31.77 10.26
C GLN A 187 -7.32 32.70 11.41
N LEU A 188 -6.96 32.33 12.65
CA LEU A 188 -7.40 33.04 13.86
C LEU A 188 -6.39 34.07 14.41
N GLN A 189 -5.21 34.22 13.80
CA GLN A 189 -4.10 35.01 14.38
C GLN A 189 -3.80 36.32 13.64
N TRP A 190 -3.94 36.37 12.32
CA TRP A 190 -3.49 37.50 11.50
C TRP A 190 -4.56 37.87 10.48
N GLY A 191 -4.82 39.17 10.32
CA GLY A 191 -5.71 39.68 9.28
C GLY A 191 -7.20 39.33 9.46
N THR A 192 -7.64 38.88 10.64
CA THR A 192 -9.04 38.51 10.88
C THR A 192 -9.97 39.70 10.72
N MET A 193 -11.14 39.46 10.10
CA MET A 193 -12.11 40.49 9.82
C MET A 193 -13.31 40.37 10.77
N HIS A 194 -13.17 40.94 11.96
CA HIS A 194 -14.24 41.01 12.95
C HIS A 194 -15.15 42.23 12.78
N ASN A 195 -14.73 43.24 12.00
CA ASN A 195 -15.57 44.40 11.67
C ASN A 195 -16.59 44.03 10.58
N LEU A 196 -17.73 43.46 10.97
CA LEU A 196 -18.79 43.07 10.05
C LEU A 196 -19.37 44.24 9.23
N ALA A 197 -19.27 45.48 9.74
CA ALA A 197 -19.71 46.67 9.01
C ALA A 197 -18.86 46.94 7.75
N ALA A 198 -17.64 46.39 7.70
CA ALA A 198 -16.79 46.46 6.51
C ALA A 198 -17.29 45.57 5.36
N LEU A 199 -18.26 44.69 5.58
CA LEU A 199 -18.86 43.85 4.54
C LEU A 199 -20.37 44.09 4.45
N PRO A 200 -20.82 45.17 3.78
CA PRO A 200 -22.23 45.54 3.74
C PRO A 200 -23.14 44.50 3.08
N GLY A 201 -22.60 43.65 2.20
CA GLY A 201 -23.32 42.55 1.54
C GLY A 201 -23.56 41.31 2.43
N LEU A 202 -23.11 41.29 3.69
CA LEU A 202 -23.41 40.17 4.58
C LEU A 202 -24.90 40.14 4.96
N PRO A 203 -25.58 38.98 4.81
CA PRO A 203 -26.99 38.89 5.14
C PRO A 203 -27.21 39.05 6.65
N GLN A 204 -28.32 39.72 7.01
CA GLN A 204 -28.69 39.92 8.41
C GLN A 204 -29.11 38.61 9.10
N HIS A 205 -29.69 37.69 8.32
CA HIS A 205 -30.06 36.33 8.73
C HIS A 205 -29.05 35.30 8.21
N GLY A 206 -29.03 34.08 8.81
CA GLY A 206 -28.09 33.03 8.38
C GLY A 206 -26.69 33.08 9.04
N ARG A 207 -26.49 33.96 10.04
CA ARG A 207 -25.20 34.08 10.76
C ARG A 207 -24.70 32.77 11.37
N ARG A 208 -25.60 31.87 11.82
CA ARG A 208 -25.21 30.57 12.38
C ARG A 208 -24.53 29.68 11.34
N GLY A 209 -25.08 29.63 10.12
CA GLY A 209 -24.50 28.92 8.99
C GLY A 209 -23.16 29.52 8.58
N LEU A 210 -23.07 30.86 8.49
CA LEU A 210 -21.82 31.55 8.17
C LEU A 210 -20.69 31.25 9.18
N VAL A 211 -20.99 31.31 10.49
CA VAL A 211 -20.01 30.96 11.54
C VAL A 211 -19.62 29.49 11.47
N LEU A 212 -20.58 28.58 11.21
CA LEU A 212 -20.28 27.16 11.03
C LEU A 212 -19.38 26.93 9.81
N ALA A 213 -19.63 27.60 8.69
CA ALA A 213 -18.79 27.52 7.49
C ALA A 213 -17.36 28.01 7.77
N THR A 214 -17.20 29.10 8.55
CA THR A 214 -15.88 29.58 8.98
C THR A 214 -15.17 28.58 9.88
N ASP A 215 -15.85 28.03 10.89
CA ASP A 215 -15.24 27.03 11.78
C ASP A 215 -14.82 25.76 11.03
N LEU A 216 -15.60 25.34 10.03
CA LEU A 216 -15.24 24.23 9.15
C LEU A 216 -14.02 24.57 8.28
N ALA A 217 -13.92 25.81 7.78
CA ALA A 217 -12.74 26.28 7.06
C ALA A 217 -11.49 26.28 7.96
N THR A 218 -11.62 26.70 9.22
CA THR A 218 -10.54 26.62 10.21
C THR A 218 -10.14 25.18 10.50
N LEU A 219 -11.10 24.27 10.70
CA LEU A 219 -10.81 22.84 10.85
C LEU A 219 -10.07 22.30 9.61
N ALA A 220 -10.51 22.65 8.40
CA ALA A 220 -9.89 22.25 7.15
C ALA A 220 -8.41 22.70 7.08
N ASP A 221 -8.11 23.96 7.39
CA ASP A 221 -6.74 24.46 7.43
C ASP A 221 -5.88 23.73 8.47
N TYR A 222 -6.43 23.47 9.66
CA TYR A 222 -5.72 22.74 10.71
C TYR A 222 -5.45 21.28 10.33
N LEU A 223 -6.41 20.57 9.72
CA LEU A 223 -6.19 19.20 9.26
C LEU A 223 -5.14 19.16 8.14
N ALA A 224 -5.18 20.10 7.20
CA ALA A 224 -4.22 20.17 6.10
C ALA A 224 -2.79 20.51 6.57
N TYR A 225 -2.65 21.33 7.62
CA TYR A 225 -1.37 21.86 8.06
C TYR A 225 -0.74 21.15 9.26
N LEU A 226 -1.55 20.85 10.28
CA LEU A 226 -1.09 20.37 11.59
C LEU A 226 -1.25 18.84 11.71
N GLY A 227 -2.23 18.25 11.03
CA GLY A 227 -2.56 16.83 11.09
C GLY A 227 -1.67 15.91 10.24
N ARG A 228 -0.34 16.04 10.35
CA ARG A 228 0.63 15.36 9.45
C ARG A 228 0.73 13.86 9.71
N THR A 229 0.59 13.45 10.97
CA THR A 229 0.50 12.06 11.39
C THR A 229 -0.85 11.78 12.05
N PRO A 230 -1.28 10.50 12.14
CA PRO A 230 -2.52 10.18 12.84
C PRO A 230 -2.54 10.65 14.30
N VAL A 231 -1.37 10.62 14.96
CA VAL A 231 -1.18 11.08 16.33
C VAL A 231 -1.39 12.59 16.43
N GLU A 232 -0.71 13.37 15.58
CA GLU A 232 -0.82 14.84 15.59
C GLU A 232 -2.24 15.28 15.25
N ALA A 233 -2.86 14.70 14.22
CA ALA A 233 -4.23 15.04 13.84
C ALA A 233 -5.22 14.86 15.00
N ALA A 234 -5.09 13.78 15.78
CA ALA A 234 -5.99 13.51 16.90
C ALA A 234 -5.62 14.26 18.19
N GLN A 235 -4.33 14.52 18.44
CA GLN A 235 -3.85 15.06 19.72
C GLN A 235 -3.55 16.56 19.69
N HIS A 236 -3.45 17.19 18.51
CA HIS A 236 -3.09 18.60 18.41
C HIS A 236 -4.13 19.49 19.12
N PRO A 237 -3.73 20.35 20.08
CA PRO A 237 -4.66 21.13 20.89
C PRO A 237 -5.63 22.01 20.09
N ALA A 238 -5.16 22.59 18.97
CA ALA A 238 -6.00 23.43 18.11
C ALA A 238 -7.10 22.63 17.38
N ILE A 239 -6.79 21.41 16.90
CA ILE A 239 -7.77 20.54 16.24
C ILE A 239 -8.79 20.03 17.26
N ARG A 240 -8.30 19.65 18.45
CA ARG A 240 -9.18 19.23 19.54
C ARG A 240 -10.14 20.34 19.96
N ARG A 241 -9.64 21.56 20.14
CA ARG A 241 -10.47 22.70 20.55
C ARG A 241 -11.57 23.03 19.54
N ILE A 242 -11.28 22.99 18.23
CA ILE A 242 -12.31 23.26 17.22
C ILE A 242 -13.39 22.17 17.22
N LEU A 243 -13.01 20.90 17.40
CA LEU A 243 -13.95 19.78 17.50
C LEU A 243 -14.76 19.79 18.80
N GLU A 244 -14.15 20.19 19.92
CA GLU A 244 -14.87 20.43 21.18
C GLU A 244 -15.93 21.52 21.00
N GLY A 245 -15.67 22.53 20.15
CA GLY A 245 -16.66 23.54 19.75
C GLY A 245 -17.78 23.03 18.82
N PHE A 246 -17.66 21.81 18.31
CA PHE A 246 -18.71 21.11 17.56
C PHE A 246 -19.53 20.16 18.43
N ASP A 247 -19.03 19.76 19.59
CA ASP A 247 -19.74 18.88 20.52
C ASP A 247 -20.94 19.62 21.14
N ASP A 248 -22.11 18.97 21.13
CA ASP A 248 -23.32 19.45 21.80
C ASP A 248 -23.49 18.85 23.21
N GLY A 249 -22.53 18.03 23.66
CA GLY A 249 -22.52 17.36 24.94
C GLY A 249 -23.35 16.07 24.97
N VAL A 250 -24.10 15.76 23.90
CA VAL A 250 -25.00 14.59 23.82
C VAL A 250 -24.40 13.51 22.93
N VAL A 251 -24.10 13.83 21.67
CA VAL A 251 -23.53 12.86 20.73
C VAL A 251 -22.05 12.62 21.04
N GLY A 252 -21.31 13.70 21.33
CA GLY A 252 -19.88 13.69 21.54
C GLY A 252 -19.11 13.32 20.28
N ALA A 253 -18.21 14.19 19.81
CA ALA A 253 -17.37 13.92 18.65
C ALA A 253 -15.90 14.18 18.99
N GLN A 254 -15.05 13.19 18.72
CA GLN A 254 -13.61 13.31 18.90
C GLN A 254 -12.86 12.63 17.76
N LEU A 255 -11.59 12.99 17.60
CA LEU A 255 -10.69 12.22 16.74
C LEU A 255 -9.97 11.17 17.56
N THR A 256 -9.97 9.94 17.05
CA THR A 256 -9.09 8.86 17.50
C THR A 256 -8.24 8.38 16.34
N TYR A 257 -7.31 7.46 16.59
CA TYR A 257 -6.43 6.94 15.55
C TYR A 257 -5.99 5.50 15.80
N HIS A 258 -5.44 4.88 14.77
CA HIS A 258 -4.41 3.87 14.96
C HIS A 258 -3.11 4.35 14.31
N HIS A 259 -1.99 3.97 14.90
CA HIS A 259 -0.67 4.36 14.45
C HIS A 259 0.30 3.19 14.51
N LEU A 260 1.01 2.97 13.41
CA LEU A 260 2.11 2.04 13.26
C LEU A 260 3.42 2.83 13.27
N ALA A 261 4.26 2.55 14.27
CA ALA A 261 5.52 3.27 14.49
C ALA A 261 6.62 2.95 13.46
N ASP A 262 6.42 1.94 12.62
CA ASP A 262 7.40 1.45 11.65
C ASP A 262 6.74 1.19 10.30
N VAL A 263 7.39 1.61 9.21
CA VAL A 263 6.85 1.50 7.84
C VAL A 263 7.72 0.53 7.03
N ARG A 264 7.17 -0.66 6.75
CA ARG A 264 7.82 -1.78 6.04
C ARG A 264 7.07 -2.19 4.77
N GLY A 265 6.68 -1.20 3.97
CA GLY A 265 6.07 -1.43 2.65
C GLY A 265 4.78 -2.26 2.72
N VAL A 266 4.75 -3.41 2.04
CA VAL A 266 3.53 -4.23 1.93
C VAL A 266 3.03 -4.74 3.29
N LEU A 267 3.94 -5.05 4.21
CA LEU A 267 3.56 -5.46 5.56
C LEU A 267 2.78 -4.34 6.28
N THR A 268 3.19 -3.08 6.13
CA THR A 268 2.47 -1.94 6.70
C THR A 268 1.07 -1.81 6.14
N SER A 269 0.89 -2.01 4.83
CA SER A 269 -0.45 -2.01 4.22
C SER A 269 -1.34 -3.11 4.81
N ILE A 270 -0.81 -4.32 5.00
CA ILE A 270 -1.57 -5.42 5.61
C ILE A 270 -1.94 -5.11 7.06
N ILE A 271 -1.01 -4.57 7.85
CA ILE A 271 -1.26 -4.20 9.24
C ILE A 271 -2.30 -3.08 9.34
N ASN A 272 -2.16 -2.00 8.57
CA ASN A 272 -3.12 -0.89 8.56
C ASN A 272 -4.51 -1.37 8.13
N ASN A 273 -4.61 -2.25 7.14
CA ASN A 273 -5.90 -2.81 6.70
C ASN A 273 -6.55 -3.69 7.76
N ALA A 274 -5.76 -4.53 8.45
CA ALA A 274 -6.26 -5.35 9.56
C ALA A 274 -6.70 -4.49 10.75
N ALA A 275 -5.90 -3.47 11.11
CA ALA A 275 -6.24 -2.52 12.17
C ALA A 275 -7.50 -1.71 11.81
N LEU A 276 -7.62 -1.28 10.54
CA LEU A 276 -8.79 -0.58 10.04
C LEU A 276 -10.06 -1.43 10.15
N ALA A 277 -10.00 -2.68 9.68
CA ALA A 277 -11.12 -3.60 9.74
C ALA A 277 -11.54 -3.93 11.19
N ALA A 278 -10.57 -4.01 12.11
CA ALA A 278 -10.85 -4.30 13.51
C ALA A 278 -11.36 -3.08 14.31
N TYR A 279 -10.94 -1.86 13.93
CA TYR A 279 -11.17 -0.67 14.73
C TYR A 279 -12.39 0.15 14.26
N ALA A 280 -12.66 0.17 12.95
CA ALA A 280 -13.82 0.89 12.40
C ALA A 280 -15.13 0.29 12.95
N ALA A 281 -16.05 1.17 13.34
CA ALA A 281 -17.38 0.81 13.82
C ALA A 281 -18.40 1.62 13.01
N PRO A 282 -19.12 1.01 12.05
CA PRO A 282 -20.05 1.75 11.18
C PRO A 282 -21.02 2.64 11.97
N GLY A 283 -21.13 3.91 11.57
CA GLY A 283 -21.99 4.91 12.22
C GLY A 283 -21.50 5.44 13.57
N LEU A 284 -20.44 4.87 14.17
CA LEU A 284 -19.92 5.25 15.49
C LEU A 284 -18.46 5.69 15.46
N ARG A 285 -17.61 5.01 14.69
CA ARG A 285 -16.20 5.32 14.49
C ARG A 285 -15.86 5.08 13.03
N GLU A 286 -15.73 6.14 12.25
CA GLU A 286 -15.46 6.03 10.82
C GLU A 286 -14.11 6.64 10.44
N PRO A 287 -13.40 6.02 9.48
CA PRO A 287 -12.11 6.51 9.03
C PRO A 287 -12.25 7.85 8.30
N LEU A 288 -11.31 8.76 8.57
CA LEU A 288 -11.28 10.13 8.08
C LEU A 288 -10.03 10.42 7.25
N LEU A 289 -8.85 10.26 7.85
CA LEU A 289 -7.55 10.56 7.22
C LEU A 289 -6.69 9.29 7.15
N TYR A 290 -6.07 9.06 6.00
CA TYR A 290 -5.19 7.91 5.76
C TYR A 290 -3.75 8.37 5.61
N ALA A 291 -2.89 7.93 6.51
CA ALA A 291 -1.46 8.14 6.46
C ALA A 291 -0.72 6.80 6.23
N PRO A 292 0.52 6.82 5.73
CA PRO A 292 1.34 5.60 5.64
C PRO A 292 1.50 4.90 6.99
N THR A 293 1.46 5.67 8.08
CA THR A 293 1.61 5.19 9.45
C THR A 293 0.29 4.88 10.15
N GLY A 294 -0.87 4.94 9.47
CA GLY A 294 -2.14 4.57 10.09
C GLY A 294 -3.31 5.47 9.68
N VAL A 295 -4.40 5.43 10.44
CA VAL A 295 -5.66 6.11 10.10
C VAL A 295 -6.17 6.92 11.27
N VAL A 296 -6.71 8.10 10.98
CA VAL A 296 -7.49 8.94 11.90
C VAL A 296 -8.97 8.64 11.69
N TYR A 297 -9.73 8.61 12.77
CA TYR A 297 -11.17 8.34 12.75
C TYR A 297 -11.91 9.48 13.45
N VAL A 298 -13.11 9.78 12.98
CA VAL A 298 -14.10 10.52 13.79
C VAL A 298 -14.88 9.50 14.60
N GLU A 299 -14.99 9.75 15.89
CA GLU A 299 -15.57 8.83 16.87
C GLU A 299 -16.67 9.51 17.68
N ARG A 300 -17.81 8.83 17.82
CA ARG A 300 -18.89 9.16 18.76
C ARG A 300 -18.50 8.77 20.17
N ARG A 301 -18.98 9.51 21.18
CA ARG A 301 -18.78 9.16 22.59
C ARG A 301 -19.24 7.74 22.94
N SER A 302 -20.25 7.22 22.24
CA SER A 302 -20.80 5.87 22.43
C SER A 302 -20.05 4.76 21.67
N ALA A 303 -18.93 5.06 21.01
CA ALA A 303 -18.18 4.06 20.25
C ALA A 303 -17.56 2.99 21.17
N PRO A 304 -17.47 1.72 20.71
CA PRO A 304 -16.86 0.64 21.49
C PRO A 304 -15.38 0.90 21.73
N LEU A 305 -14.80 0.35 22.79
CA LEU A 305 -13.35 0.47 23.06
C LEU A 305 -12.50 -0.06 21.89
N ALA A 306 -11.25 0.39 21.83
CA ALA A 306 -10.30 -0.12 20.85
C ALA A 306 -10.07 -1.63 21.02
N PRO A 307 -9.89 -2.38 19.92
CA PRO A 307 -9.60 -3.80 19.98
C PRO A 307 -8.22 -4.05 20.61
N GLU A 308 -8.02 -5.24 21.17
CA GLU A 308 -6.70 -5.67 21.61
C GLU A 308 -5.74 -5.78 20.41
N VAL A 309 -4.55 -5.21 20.55
CA VAL A 309 -3.52 -5.23 19.48
C VAL A 309 -3.12 -6.68 19.14
N ALA A 310 -3.15 -7.59 20.12
CA ALA A 310 -2.89 -9.01 19.91
C ALA A 310 -3.89 -9.66 18.93
N ALA A 311 -5.18 -9.31 19.02
CA ALA A 311 -6.20 -9.78 18.09
C ALA A 311 -5.94 -9.28 16.66
N VAL A 312 -5.45 -8.03 16.51
CA VAL A 312 -5.02 -7.50 15.21
C VAL A 312 -3.82 -8.30 14.66
N GLY A 313 -2.87 -8.68 15.52
CA GLY A 313 -1.75 -9.54 15.14
C GLY A 313 -2.20 -10.88 14.55
N VAL A 314 -3.19 -11.53 15.16
CA VAL A 314 -3.80 -12.76 14.64
C VAL A 314 -4.44 -12.52 13.27
N ALA A 315 -5.21 -11.44 13.13
CA ALA A 315 -5.84 -11.07 11.86
C ALA A 315 -4.82 -10.79 10.74
N VAL A 316 -3.68 -10.16 11.06
CA VAL A 316 -2.58 -9.92 10.11
C VAL A 316 -2.02 -11.22 9.58
N VAL A 317 -1.74 -12.20 10.45
CA VAL A 317 -1.25 -13.52 10.05
C VAL A 317 -2.26 -14.22 9.15
N ALA A 318 -3.54 -14.24 9.54
CA ALA A 318 -4.60 -14.84 8.74
C ALA A 318 -4.66 -14.21 7.34
N ARG A 319 -4.57 -12.88 7.25
CA ARG A 319 -4.61 -12.16 5.97
C ARG A 319 -3.40 -12.45 5.09
N ILE A 320 -2.19 -12.53 5.65
CA ILE A 320 -1.00 -12.92 4.90
C ILE A 320 -1.16 -14.34 4.36
N ARG A 321 -1.63 -15.26 5.20
CA ARG A 321 -1.83 -16.66 4.79
C ARG A 321 -2.83 -16.74 3.65
N GLU A 322 -3.98 -16.07 3.75
CA GLU A 322 -4.99 -16.02 2.69
C GLU A 322 -4.43 -15.44 1.38
N LEU A 323 -3.72 -14.31 1.43
CA LEU A 323 -3.13 -13.67 0.25
C LEU A 323 -2.08 -14.57 -0.41
N CYS A 324 -1.18 -15.15 0.39
CA CYS A 324 -0.13 -16.05 -0.10
C CYS A 324 -0.71 -17.36 -0.63
N GLN A 325 -1.70 -17.97 0.03
CA GLN A 325 -2.39 -19.16 -0.43
C GLN A 325 -3.00 -18.92 -1.81
N ARG A 326 -3.78 -17.83 -1.98
CA ARG A 326 -4.38 -17.47 -3.27
C ARG A 326 -3.33 -17.30 -4.36
N GLN A 327 -2.25 -16.57 -4.07
CA GLN A 327 -1.20 -16.30 -5.05
C GLN A 327 -0.42 -17.57 -5.44
N LEU A 328 -0.10 -18.43 -4.47
CA LEU A 328 0.62 -19.68 -4.69
C LEU A 328 -0.24 -20.71 -5.43
N GLN A 329 -1.53 -20.82 -5.11
CA GLN A 329 -2.44 -21.70 -5.83
C GLN A 329 -2.69 -21.22 -7.27
N ALA A 330 -2.78 -19.91 -7.49
CA ALA A 330 -2.98 -19.35 -8.82
C ALA A 330 -1.74 -19.52 -9.73
N ASN A 331 -0.54 -19.25 -9.21
CA ASN A 331 0.68 -19.21 -10.01
C ASN A 331 1.50 -20.50 -9.96
N LEU A 332 1.32 -21.31 -8.92
CA LEU A 332 2.08 -22.54 -8.63
C LEU A 332 3.59 -22.29 -8.54
N THR A 333 4.00 -21.07 -8.18
CA THR A 333 5.40 -20.69 -7.99
C THR A 333 6.01 -21.52 -6.87
N GLY A 334 7.21 -22.06 -7.08
CA GLY A 334 7.87 -22.93 -6.11
C GLY A 334 7.55 -24.42 -6.27
N LEU A 335 6.57 -24.79 -7.10
CA LEU A 335 6.49 -26.14 -7.63
C LEU A 335 7.35 -26.27 -8.89
N SER A 336 8.06 -27.39 -8.98
CA SER A 336 8.92 -27.69 -10.13
C SER A 336 8.91 -29.19 -10.42
N ARG A 337 9.25 -29.53 -11.67
CA ARG A 337 9.47 -30.91 -12.12
C ARG A 337 10.94 -31.05 -12.45
N ASP A 338 11.68 -31.89 -11.74
CA ASP A 338 13.15 -31.95 -11.85
C ASP A 338 13.70 -33.34 -12.18
N GLY A 339 13.16 -33.99 -13.21
CA GLY A 339 13.64 -35.30 -13.69
C GLY A 339 13.51 -36.47 -12.69
N LYS A 340 13.21 -36.18 -11.42
CA LYS A 340 12.96 -37.09 -10.29
C LYS A 340 11.51 -36.97 -9.77
N GLY A 341 10.65 -36.27 -10.50
CA GLY A 341 9.25 -36.04 -10.17
C GLY A 341 8.95 -34.59 -9.78
N ILE A 342 7.76 -34.39 -9.20
CA ILE A 342 7.30 -33.09 -8.72
C ILE A 342 7.92 -32.79 -7.36
N LYS A 343 8.35 -31.54 -7.17
CA LYS A 343 8.82 -30.98 -5.90
C LYS A 343 8.12 -29.66 -5.63
N TYR A 344 7.91 -29.36 -4.35
CA TYR A 344 7.45 -28.06 -3.88
C TYR A 344 8.48 -27.46 -2.92
N ALA A 345 8.51 -26.13 -2.84
CA ALA A 345 9.38 -25.41 -1.92
C ALA A 345 8.85 -25.49 -0.47
N ASP A 346 9.75 -25.62 0.51
CA ASP A 346 9.43 -25.79 1.93
C ASP A 346 8.41 -24.76 2.47
N TYR A 347 8.36 -23.54 1.91
CA TYR A 347 7.41 -22.52 2.34
C TYR A 347 5.94 -22.87 2.08
N TYR A 348 5.62 -23.84 1.22
CA TYR A 348 4.23 -24.30 1.04
C TYR A 348 3.64 -24.81 2.36
N GLU A 349 4.47 -25.40 3.22
CA GLU A 349 4.07 -25.88 4.55
C GLU A 349 3.74 -24.74 5.51
N LEU A 350 4.10 -23.48 5.20
CA LEU A 350 3.68 -22.31 5.99
C LEU A 350 2.24 -21.88 5.68
N PHE A 351 1.73 -22.26 4.50
CA PHE A 351 0.50 -21.72 3.94
C PHE A 351 -0.58 -22.78 3.79
N PHE A 352 -0.25 -24.01 3.43
CA PHE A 352 -1.23 -25.04 3.10
C PHE A 352 -1.21 -26.17 4.12
N SER A 353 -2.41 -26.64 4.51
CA SER A 353 -2.53 -27.91 5.22
C SER A 353 -2.06 -29.06 4.31
N PRO A 354 -1.64 -30.21 4.88
CA PRO A 354 -1.27 -31.38 4.08
C PRO A 354 -2.35 -31.79 3.08
N ALA A 355 -3.64 -31.74 3.47
CA ALA A 355 -4.77 -32.01 2.59
C ALA A 355 -4.86 -31.01 1.41
N ALA A 356 -4.70 -29.70 1.67
CA ALA A 356 -4.72 -28.69 0.62
C ALA A 356 -3.51 -28.82 -0.32
N LEU A 357 -2.34 -29.14 0.23
CA LEU A 357 -1.13 -29.36 -0.55
C LEU A 357 -1.28 -30.54 -1.51
N ALA A 358 -1.90 -31.64 -1.08
CA ALA A 358 -2.19 -32.79 -1.94
C ALA A 358 -3.01 -32.39 -3.18
N GLN A 359 -4.03 -31.53 -3.03
CA GLN A 359 -4.81 -31.04 -4.17
C GLN A 359 -4.01 -30.13 -5.11
N ILE A 360 -3.14 -29.27 -4.55
CA ILE A 360 -2.27 -28.39 -5.35
C ILE A 360 -1.29 -29.20 -6.22
N VAL A 361 -0.84 -30.37 -5.75
CA VAL A 361 0.03 -31.24 -6.55
C VAL A 361 -0.68 -31.70 -7.83
N ALA A 362 -1.94 -32.15 -7.74
CA ALA A 362 -2.72 -32.52 -8.91
C ALA A 362 -2.95 -31.32 -9.85
N GLN A 363 -3.29 -30.15 -9.31
CA GLN A 363 -3.43 -28.91 -10.07
C GLN A 363 -2.13 -28.54 -10.81
N PHE A 364 -0.97 -28.76 -10.20
CA PHE A 364 0.32 -28.53 -10.85
C PHE A 364 0.58 -29.54 -11.97
N ALA A 365 0.34 -30.82 -11.73
CA ALA A 365 0.53 -31.87 -12.72
C ALA A 365 -0.37 -31.64 -13.95
N GLU A 366 -1.63 -31.27 -13.73
CA GLU A 366 -2.54 -30.83 -14.78
C GLU A 366 -1.93 -29.66 -15.58
N ARG A 367 -1.70 -28.50 -14.93
CA ARG A 367 -1.38 -27.26 -15.65
C ARG A 367 0.03 -27.17 -16.24
N ARG A 368 1.00 -27.89 -15.68
CA ARG A 368 2.43 -27.72 -16.03
C ARG A 368 3.05 -28.89 -16.77
N LEU A 369 2.31 -30.00 -16.91
CA LEU A 369 2.72 -31.11 -17.77
C LEU A 369 1.96 -31.14 -19.10
N THR A 370 0.89 -30.35 -19.29
CA THR A 370 0.19 -30.21 -20.59
C THR A 370 1.14 -29.81 -21.73
N GLY A 371 1.02 -30.47 -22.88
CA GLY A 371 1.76 -30.14 -24.10
C GLY A 371 3.26 -30.47 -24.06
N LYS A 372 3.72 -31.23 -23.05
CA LYS A 372 5.09 -31.75 -22.99
C LYS A 372 5.17 -33.16 -23.57
N GLU A 373 6.32 -33.50 -24.13
CA GLU A 373 6.62 -34.89 -24.49
C GLU A 373 6.54 -35.79 -23.26
N ALA A 374 5.89 -36.95 -23.44
CA ALA A 374 5.83 -37.98 -22.44
C ALA A 374 7.24 -38.50 -22.13
N THR A 375 7.49 -38.83 -20.87
CA THR A 375 8.77 -39.38 -20.43
C THR A 375 8.67 -40.84 -20.00
N ALA A 376 7.45 -41.37 -19.88
CA ALA A 376 7.15 -42.73 -19.45
C ALA A 376 7.93 -43.77 -20.28
N GLY A 377 8.01 -43.65 -21.59
CA GLY A 377 8.76 -44.56 -22.48
C GLY A 377 10.24 -44.62 -22.10
N LYS A 378 10.87 -43.46 -21.84
CA LYS A 378 12.24 -43.39 -21.32
C LYS A 378 12.34 -44.03 -19.93
N ARG A 379 11.29 -43.99 -19.11
CA ARG A 379 11.27 -44.66 -17.80
C ARG A 379 11.20 -46.18 -17.94
N TYR A 380 10.38 -46.70 -18.86
CA TYR A 380 10.28 -48.13 -19.15
C TYR A 380 11.61 -48.69 -19.68
N ALA A 381 12.26 -47.99 -20.61
CA ALA A 381 13.58 -48.37 -21.10
C ALA A 381 14.63 -48.43 -19.98
N ASN A 382 14.57 -47.49 -19.02
CA ASN A 382 15.46 -47.49 -17.86
C ASN A 382 15.15 -48.61 -16.85
N ILE A 383 13.88 -49.00 -16.69
CA ILE A 383 13.48 -50.15 -15.87
C ILE A 383 14.08 -51.44 -16.44
N ALA A 384 13.97 -51.63 -17.76
CA ALA A 384 14.56 -52.77 -18.47
C ALA A 384 16.09 -52.77 -18.37
N ALA A 385 16.74 -51.67 -18.75
CA ALA A 385 18.20 -51.57 -18.80
C ALA A 385 18.89 -51.76 -17.43
N LYS A 386 18.16 -51.53 -16.34
CA LYS A 386 18.66 -51.67 -14.96
C LYS A 386 18.17 -52.95 -14.27
N ALA A 387 17.53 -53.86 -15.01
CA ALA A 387 16.99 -55.12 -14.49
C ALA A 387 16.17 -54.92 -13.20
N MET A 388 15.27 -53.93 -13.20
CA MET A 388 14.46 -53.57 -12.02
C MET A 388 13.25 -54.49 -11.81
N VAL A 389 12.90 -55.28 -12.81
CA VAL A 389 11.75 -56.18 -12.86
C VAL A 389 12.18 -57.56 -13.34
N PRO A 390 11.40 -58.63 -13.05
CA PRO A 390 11.59 -59.94 -13.67
C PRO A 390 11.59 -59.91 -15.21
N ASP A 391 12.32 -60.82 -15.85
CA ASP A 391 12.53 -60.86 -17.30
C ASP A 391 11.22 -61.04 -18.12
N ASP A 392 10.18 -61.62 -17.52
CA ASP A 392 8.86 -61.83 -18.10
C ASP A 392 7.89 -60.65 -17.92
N THR A 393 8.34 -59.56 -17.28
CA THR A 393 7.51 -58.39 -17.02
C THR A 393 7.27 -57.59 -18.31
N ASP A 394 6.02 -57.42 -18.68
CA ASP A 394 5.63 -56.63 -19.84
C ASP A 394 5.83 -55.13 -19.60
N LEU A 395 6.77 -54.54 -20.36
CA LEU A 395 7.09 -53.11 -20.35
C LEU A 395 6.58 -52.38 -21.60
N ALA A 396 5.82 -53.04 -22.47
CA ALA A 396 5.16 -52.42 -23.62
C ALA A 396 3.91 -51.64 -23.15
N LEU A 397 4.18 -50.56 -22.41
CA LEU A 397 3.17 -49.72 -21.78
C LEU A 397 3.01 -48.38 -22.51
N PRO A 398 1.84 -47.72 -22.40
CA PRO A 398 1.59 -46.44 -23.07
C PRO A 398 2.58 -45.34 -22.68
N ASP A 399 3.22 -44.71 -23.66
CA ASP A 399 4.08 -43.52 -23.48
C ASP A 399 3.29 -42.24 -23.74
N VAL A 400 2.43 -41.88 -22.79
CA VAL A 400 1.52 -40.72 -22.89
C VAL A 400 1.59 -39.85 -21.64
N VAL A 401 1.26 -38.56 -21.77
CA VAL A 401 1.49 -37.55 -20.72
C VAL A 401 0.67 -37.80 -19.45
N GLU A 402 -0.47 -38.50 -19.56
CA GLU A 402 -1.32 -38.85 -18.43
C GLU A 402 -0.61 -39.82 -17.47
N VAL A 403 0.24 -40.70 -18.00
CA VAL A 403 1.08 -41.59 -17.20
C VAL A 403 2.05 -40.78 -16.36
N ASP A 404 2.71 -39.78 -16.95
CA ASP A 404 3.62 -38.88 -16.23
C ASP A 404 2.87 -38.12 -15.12
N ARG A 405 1.69 -37.57 -15.42
CA ARG A 405 0.86 -36.81 -14.46
C ARG A 405 0.47 -37.68 -13.26
N ILE A 406 -0.03 -38.89 -13.51
CA ILE A 406 -0.46 -39.81 -12.44
C ILE A 406 0.74 -40.31 -11.64
N ALA A 407 1.79 -40.78 -12.31
CA ALA A 407 2.95 -41.36 -11.63
C ALA A 407 3.63 -40.36 -10.69
N GLU A 408 3.92 -39.15 -11.17
CA GLU A 408 4.61 -38.14 -10.37
C GLU A 408 3.73 -37.57 -9.26
N THR A 409 2.41 -37.46 -9.49
CA THR A 409 1.45 -37.06 -8.46
C THR A 409 1.34 -38.10 -7.36
N CYS A 410 1.12 -39.38 -7.70
CA CYS A 410 1.04 -40.47 -6.74
C CYS A 410 2.32 -40.58 -5.90
N ALA A 411 3.49 -40.48 -6.54
CA ALA A 411 4.77 -40.50 -5.84
C ALA A 411 4.89 -39.38 -4.78
N LEU A 412 4.47 -38.16 -5.12
CA LEU A 412 4.52 -37.04 -4.18
C LEU A 412 3.43 -37.14 -3.10
N LEU A 413 2.22 -37.61 -3.43
CA LEU A 413 1.14 -37.83 -2.48
C LEU A 413 1.54 -38.84 -1.40
N VAL A 414 2.17 -39.95 -1.77
CA VAL A 414 2.67 -40.94 -0.80
C VAL A 414 3.73 -40.32 0.12
N LYS A 415 4.60 -39.45 -0.40
CA LYS A 415 5.59 -38.74 0.41
C LYS A 415 4.95 -37.76 1.40
N ILE A 416 3.92 -37.02 0.97
CA ILE A 416 3.17 -36.11 1.84
C ILE A 416 2.46 -36.94 2.93
N ALA A 417 1.80 -38.03 2.56
CA ALA A 417 1.13 -38.92 3.51
C ALA A 417 2.09 -39.56 4.51
N ALA A 418 3.23 -40.07 4.07
CA ALA A 418 4.24 -40.62 4.97
C ALA A 418 4.74 -39.60 6.01
N THR A 419 4.73 -38.31 5.67
CA THR A 419 5.17 -37.24 6.56
C THR A 419 4.08 -36.82 7.56
N HIS A 420 2.83 -36.72 7.11
CA HIS A 420 1.75 -36.10 7.90
C HIS A 420 0.68 -37.09 8.42
N ALA A 421 0.66 -38.30 7.89
CA ALA A 421 -0.24 -39.39 8.26
C ALA A 421 0.47 -40.75 8.07
N PRO A 422 1.53 -41.06 8.84
CA PRO A 422 2.35 -42.26 8.63
C PRO A 422 1.60 -43.58 8.79
N ALA A 423 0.45 -43.57 9.48
CA ALA A 423 -0.43 -44.74 9.59
C ALA A 423 -1.28 -44.98 8.33
N LEU A 424 -1.39 -44.00 7.43
CA LEU A 424 -2.14 -44.12 6.18
C LEU A 424 -1.35 -44.95 5.16
N ASP A 425 -1.93 -46.05 4.70
CA ASP A 425 -1.42 -46.80 3.56
C ASP A 425 -1.75 -46.10 2.23
N ALA A 426 -1.15 -44.93 1.99
CA ALA A 426 -1.42 -44.13 0.81
C ALA A 426 -1.03 -44.85 -0.49
N GLU A 427 0.03 -45.67 -0.46
CA GLU A 427 0.43 -46.49 -1.61
C GLU A 427 -0.64 -47.52 -1.95
N GLY A 428 -1.12 -48.27 -0.95
CA GLY A 428 -2.19 -49.25 -1.14
C GLY A 428 -3.50 -48.61 -1.60
N LEU A 429 -3.87 -47.47 -1.01
CA LEU A 429 -5.05 -46.70 -1.41
C LEU A 429 -4.99 -46.29 -2.89
N LEU A 430 -3.89 -45.66 -3.32
CA LEU A 430 -3.73 -45.18 -4.69
C LEU A 430 -3.72 -46.33 -5.71
N LEU A 431 -3.02 -47.43 -5.42
CA LEU A 431 -3.02 -48.62 -6.28
C LEU A 431 -4.41 -49.26 -6.36
N GLY A 432 -5.15 -49.30 -5.25
CA GLY A 432 -6.53 -49.77 -5.22
C GLY A 432 -7.47 -48.91 -6.08
N LEU A 433 -7.36 -47.58 -5.99
CA LEU A 433 -8.16 -46.64 -6.80
C LEU A 433 -7.82 -46.71 -8.30
N MET A 434 -6.58 -47.07 -8.64
CA MET A 434 -6.18 -47.34 -10.03
C MET A 434 -6.58 -48.75 -10.51
N GLY A 435 -7.19 -49.58 -9.65
CA GLY A 435 -7.58 -50.95 -10.00
C GLY A 435 -6.40 -51.89 -10.22
N VAL A 436 -5.25 -51.60 -9.62
CA VAL A 436 -4.01 -52.40 -9.73
C VAL A 436 -3.34 -52.69 -8.36
N PRO A 437 -4.09 -53.07 -7.31
CA PRO A 437 -3.52 -53.34 -5.98
C PRO A 437 -2.46 -54.46 -5.97
N GLU A 438 -2.58 -55.42 -6.87
CA GLU A 438 -1.66 -56.54 -7.04
C GLU A 438 -0.25 -56.12 -7.47
N LEU A 439 -0.09 -54.93 -8.06
CA LEU A 439 1.22 -54.42 -8.48
C LEU A 439 2.08 -53.93 -7.31
N ARG A 440 1.53 -53.86 -6.08
CA ARG A 440 2.22 -53.30 -4.92
C ARG A 440 3.61 -53.91 -4.64
N PRO A 441 3.80 -55.25 -4.64
CA PRO A 441 5.12 -55.83 -4.41
C PRO A 441 6.13 -55.40 -5.47
N LEU A 442 5.70 -55.35 -6.74
CA LEU A 442 6.53 -54.97 -7.88
C LEU A 442 6.89 -53.47 -7.84
N VAL A 443 5.94 -52.59 -7.51
CA VAL A 443 6.18 -51.15 -7.32
C VAL A 443 7.25 -50.92 -6.26
N ARG A 444 7.17 -51.64 -5.13
CA ARG A 444 8.18 -51.58 -4.05
C ARG A 444 9.53 -52.12 -4.47
N GLN A 445 9.56 -53.24 -5.19
CA GLN A 445 10.80 -53.80 -5.75
C GLN A 445 11.49 -52.79 -6.67
N ILE A 446 10.76 -52.20 -7.61
CA ILE A 446 11.31 -51.22 -8.55
C ILE A 446 11.83 -49.99 -7.81
N ASN A 447 11.05 -49.45 -6.87
CA ASN A 447 11.41 -48.23 -6.15
C ASN A 447 12.52 -48.45 -5.09
N SER A 448 12.69 -49.67 -4.58
CA SER A 448 13.78 -50.00 -3.64
C SER A 448 15.13 -50.23 -4.32
N ASN A 449 15.17 -50.32 -5.65
CA ASN A 449 16.42 -50.51 -6.39
C ASN A 449 17.35 -49.29 -6.21
N ARG A 450 18.57 -49.53 -5.71
CA ARG A 450 19.57 -48.48 -5.40
C ARG A 450 19.96 -47.64 -6.63
N THR A 451 19.75 -48.14 -7.84
CA THR A 451 20.05 -47.44 -9.11
C THR A 451 18.91 -46.52 -9.59
N ALA A 452 17.80 -46.44 -8.84
CA ALA A 452 16.65 -45.60 -9.18
C ALA A 452 16.95 -44.08 -9.11
N GLY A 453 17.96 -43.67 -8.33
CA GLY A 453 18.43 -42.27 -8.30
C GLY A 453 17.39 -41.24 -7.81
N GLY A 454 16.33 -41.70 -7.14
CA GLY A 454 15.21 -40.90 -6.65
C GLY A 454 14.09 -40.68 -7.68
N VAL A 455 14.14 -41.34 -8.84
CA VAL A 455 13.03 -41.36 -9.80
C VAL A 455 12.00 -42.41 -9.35
N PRO A 456 10.69 -42.09 -9.34
CA PRO A 456 9.66 -43.02 -8.88
C PRO A 456 9.27 -44.04 -9.97
N TYR A 457 10.22 -44.85 -10.44
CA TYR A 457 10.01 -45.79 -11.57
C TYR A 457 8.82 -46.74 -11.37
N GLY A 458 8.59 -47.22 -10.16
CA GLY A 458 7.47 -48.11 -9.86
C GLY A 458 6.11 -47.43 -10.10
N TRP A 459 6.01 -46.12 -9.86
CA TRP A 459 4.79 -45.36 -10.14
C TRP A 459 4.53 -45.16 -11.63
N TYR A 460 5.58 -45.02 -12.46
CA TYR A 460 5.42 -44.99 -13.92
C TYR A 460 4.92 -46.33 -14.47
N TYR A 461 5.42 -47.44 -13.92
CA TYR A 461 4.94 -48.77 -14.27
C TYR A 461 3.46 -48.95 -13.91
N ALA A 462 3.09 -48.66 -12.65
CA ALA A 462 1.69 -48.76 -12.21
C ALA A 462 0.74 -47.85 -13.01
N ALA A 463 1.13 -46.60 -13.26
CA ALA A 463 0.34 -45.66 -14.06
C ALA A 463 0.21 -46.12 -15.53
N GLY A 464 1.25 -46.74 -16.10
CA GLY A 464 1.21 -47.32 -17.45
C GLY A 464 0.24 -48.49 -17.56
N VAL A 465 0.28 -49.41 -16.60
CA VAL A 465 -0.68 -50.54 -16.54
C VAL A 465 -2.09 -50.02 -16.36
N TYR A 466 -2.31 -49.04 -15.47
CA TYR A 466 -3.60 -48.39 -15.28
C TYR A 466 -4.12 -47.75 -16.58
N ARG A 467 -3.26 -47.03 -17.31
CA ARG A 467 -3.60 -46.40 -18.58
C ARG A 467 -3.97 -47.40 -19.67
N ARG A 468 -3.27 -48.54 -19.72
CA ARG A 468 -3.54 -49.65 -20.65
C ARG A 468 -4.88 -50.32 -20.34
N ASN A 469 -5.15 -50.58 -19.06
CA ASN A 469 -6.37 -51.25 -18.61
C ASN A 469 -7.60 -50.33 -18.65
N THR A 470 -7.40 -49.02 -18.87
CA THR A 470 -8.47 -48.01 -18.97
C THR A 470 -8.42 -47.29 -20.32
N PRO A 471 -8.71 -47.97 -21.44
CA PRO A 471 -8.73 -47.35 -22.77
C PRO A 471 -9.94 -46.42 -22.96
N GLY A 472 -9.88 -45.55 -23.97
CA GLY A 472 -11.05 -44.79 -24.43
C GLY A 472 -11.41 -43.51 -23.66
N LEU A 473 -10.63 -43.13 -22.64
CA LEU A 473 -10.83 -41.86 -21.93
C LEU A 473 -10.17 -40.68 -22.64
N ASP A 474 -10.86 -39.53 -22.64
CA ASP A 474 -10.33 -38.25 -23.12
C ASP A 474 -9.44 -37.54 -22.08
N GLU A 475 -8.84 -36.41 -22.46
CA GLU A 475 -7.94 -35.66 -21.56
C GLU A 475 -8.65 -35.16 -20.31
N GLN A 476 -9.90 -34.69 -20.42
CA GLN A 476 -10.68 -34.16 -19.30
C GLN A 476 -10.95 -35.26 -18.27
N GLN A 477 -11.35 -36.45 -18.72
CA GLN A 477 -11.60 -37.61 -17.87
C GLN A 477 -10.33 -38.10 -17.16
N TRP A 478 -9.17 -37.99 -17.80
CA TRP A 478 -7.88 -38.27 -17.14
C TRP A 478 -7.52 -37.23 -16.09
N VAL A 479 -7.82 -35.95 -16.33
CA VAL A 479 -7.66 -34.88 -15.35
C VAL A 479 -8.60 -35.10 -14.15
N GLU A 480 -9.86 -35.48 -14.38
CA GLU A 480 -10.81 -35.81 -13.31
C GLU A 480 -10.31 -36.96 -12.45
N ARG A 481 -9.78 -38.03 -13.06
CA ARG A 481 -9.18 -39.17 -12.33
C ARG A 481 -7.95 -38.76 -11.53
N LEU A 482 -7.09 -37.91 -12.08
CA LEU A 482 -5.93 -37.37 -11.37
C LEU A 482 -6.35 -36.61 -10.10
N HIS A 483 -7.35 -35.74 -10.22
CA HIS A 483 -7.90 -34.99 -9.08
C HIS A 483 -8.61 -35.90 -8.09
N ALA A 484 -9.31 -36.95 -8.54
CA ALA A 484 -9.94 -37.93 -7.67
C ALA A 484 -8.92 -38.70 -6.83
N LEU A 485 -7.78 -39.10 -7.41
CA LEU A 485 -6.68 -39.73 -6.67
C LEU A 485 -6.12 -38.81 -5.58
N ALA A 486 -5.89 -37.53 -5.92
CA ALA A 486 -5.42 -36.55 -4.96
C ALA A 486 -6.45 -36.23 -3.87
N ALA A 487 -7.74 -36.17 -4.22
CA ALA A 487 -8.84 -35.93 -3.29
C ALA A 487 -8.97 -37.09 -2.28
N ALA A 488 -8.90 -38.34 -2.73
CA ALA A 488 -8.99 -39.51 -1.85
C ALA A 488 -7.85 -39.55 -0.82
N VAL A 489 -6.63 -39.17 -1.21
CA VAL A 489 -5.52 -39.01 -0.26
C VAL A 489 -5.78 -37.81 0.66
N ALA A 490 -6.19 -36.66 0.11
CA ALA A 490 -6.43 -35.44 0.88
C ALA A 490 -7.52 -35.59 1.95
N GLU A 491 -8.54 -36.43 1.72
CA GLU A 491 -9.58 -36.75 2.71
C GLU A 491 -9.04 -37.44 3.96
N GLN A 492 -7.95 -38.20 3.80
CA GLN A 492 -7.28 -38.93 4.87
C GLN A 492 -6.12 -38.14 5.51
N LEU A 493 -5.82 -36.94 5.00
CA LEU A 493 -4.76 -36.08 5.50
C LEU A 493 -5.29 -35.03 6.49
N PRO A 494 -4.44 -34.59 7.45
CA PRO A 494 -4.80 -33.50 8.34
C PRO A 494 -5.22 -32.24 7.56
N ARG A 495 -6.37 -31.68 7.93
CA ARG A 495 -6.83 -30.35 7.49
C ARG A 495 -6.40 -29.24 8.43
N THR A 496 -5.70 -29.57 9.51
CA THR A 496 -5.14 -28.60 10.43
C THR A 496 -4.28 -27.63 9.66
N GLU A 497 -4.60 -26.35 9.80
CA GLU A 497 -3.75 -25.29 9.33
C GLU A 497 -2.33 -25.47 9.88
N PRO A 498 -1.28 -25.12 9.11
CA PRO A 498 0.09 -25.20 9.61
C PRO A 498 0.22 -24.54 10.98
N ALA A 499 0.40 -25.37 12.01
CA ALA A 499 0.50 -24.89 13.38
C ALA A 499 1.75 -24.01 13.49
N ALA A 500 1.56 -22.82 14.08
CA ALA A 500 2.57 -21.84 14.49
C ALA A 500 4.00 -22.14 14.00
N ALA A 501 4.22 -22.02 12.68
CA ALA A 501 5.59 -21.92 12.19
C ALA A 501 6.28 -20.81 12.99
N SER A 502 7.52 -21.04 13.42
CA SER A 502 8.22 -20.20 14.40
C SER A 502 8.23 -18.70 14.07
N GLY A 503 8.02 -18.33 12.79
CA GLY A 503 7.92 -16.94 12.34
C GLY A 503 6.56 -16.25 12.52
N TRP A 504 5.43 -16.96 12.69
CA TRP A 504 4.12 -16.31 12.83
C TRP A 504 3.97 -15.60 14.17
N ALA A 505 4.49 -16.19 15.25
CA ALA A 505 4.53 -15.56 16.56
C ALA A 505 5.40 -14.29 16.57
N GLU A 506 6.55 -14.30 15.88
CA GLU A 506 7.39 -13.10 15.71
C GLU A 506 6.63 -11.98 15.00
N LEU A 507 5.81 -12.32 14.00
CA LEU A 507 5.01 -11.34 13.28
C LEU A 507 3.87 -10.77 14.14
N GLN A 508 3.17 -11.62 14.90
CA GLN A 508 2.16 -11.17 15.85
C GLN A 508 2.78 -10.23 16.90
N GLN A 509 3.94 -10.60 17.45
CA GLN A 509 4.66 -9.77 18.39
C GLN A 509 5.10 -8.44 17.76
N TYR A 510 5.54 -8.45 16.50
CA TYR A 510 5.84 -7.21 15.78
C TYR A 510 4.62 -6.27 15.71
N VAL A 511 3.42 -6.79 15.44
CA VAL A 511 2.21 -5.97 15.47
C VAL A 511 1.97 -5.41 16.87
N VAL A 512 2.09 -6.23 17.91
CA VAL A 512 1.97 -5.80 19.32
C VAL A 512 2.99 -4.72 19.70
N ASP A 513 4.22 -4.80 19.22
CA ASP A 513 5.30 -3.87 19.55
C ASP A 513 5.18 -2.52 18.82
N HIS A 514 4.53 -2.50 17.65
CA HIS A 514 4.56 -1.35 16.73
C HIS A 514 3.21 -0.68 16.48
N LEU A 515 2.08 -1.38 16.61
CA LEU A 515 0.74 -0.84 16.43
C LEU A 515 0.18 -0.29 17.74
N ARG A 516 -0.50 0.84 17.67
CA ARG A 516 -1.17 1.52 18.80
C ARG A 516 -2.52 2.07 18.36
N PHE A 517 -3.47 2.15 19.30
CA PHE A 517 -4.75 2.84 19.13
C PHE A 517 -4.83 4.06 20.06
N GLY A 518 -5.59 5.07 19.65
CA GLY A 518 -5.67 6.37 20.30
C GLY A 518 -6.48 6.36 21.61
N THR A 519 -5.72 6.38 22.73
CA THR A 519 -5.90 7.04 24.06
C THR A 519 -4.70 6.69 24.96
N LEU A 520 -3.94 5.66 24.61
CA LEU A 520 -2.73 5.21 25.31
C LEU A 520 -1.53 6.12 24.99
N SER A 521 -0.80 6.57 26.01
CA SER A 521 0.46 7.31 25.81
C SER A 521 1.47 6.44 25.05
N ALA A 522 2.21 7.03 24.12
CA ALA A 522 3.33 6.35 23.51
C ALA A 522 4.33 5.94 24.60
N ASP A 523 4.62 4.63 24.71
CA ASP A 523 5.72 4.16 25.55
C ASP A 523 7.00 4.91 25.19
N ASP A 524 7.81 5.22 26.22
CA ASP A 524 9.06 5.96 26.11
C ASP A 524 9.88 5.45 24.91
N LEU A 525 10.00 6.32 23.91
CA LEU A 525 10.72 6.08 22.67
C LEU A 525 12.14 5.56 22.97
N THR A 526 12.73 5.99 24.08
CA THR A 526 14.06 5.58 24.57
C THR A 526 14.14 4.08 24.84
N ASN A 527 13.19 3.52 25.59
CA ASN A 527 13.15 2.09 25.90
C ASN A 527 12.94 1.24 24.64
N ARG A 528 12.16 1.75 23.68
CA ARG A 528 11.93 1.08 22.39
C ARG A 528 13.19 1.08 21.53
N LEU A 529 13.88 2.21 21.45
CA LEU A 529 15.12 2.36 20.70
C LEU A 529 16.23 1.49 21.30
N GLN A 530 16.32 1.42 22.63
CA GLN A 530 17.22 0.51 23.34
C GLN A 530 16.86 -0.96 23.08
N THR A 531 15.58 -1.32 23.11
CA THR A 531 15.13 -2.70 22.83
C THR A 531 15.46 -3.12 21.40
N GLU A 532 15.21 -2.25 20.41
CA GLU A 532 15.56 -2.54 19.01
C GLU A 532 17.08 -2.57 18.82
N LEU A 533 17.84 -1.64 19.39
CA LEU A 533 19.30 -1.68 19.34
C LEU A 533 19.86 -2.96 19.99
N LEU A 534 19.27 -3.44 21.08
CA LEU A 534 19.60 -4.71 21.71
C LEU A 534 19.23 -5.90 20.81
N ARG A 535 18.07 -5.90 20.15
CA ARG A 535 17.68 -6.92 19.17
C ARG A 535 18.64 -6.95 17.98
N TYR A 536 19.01 -5.79 17.44
CA TYR A 536 19.98 -5.67 16.34
C TYR A 536 21.37 -6.16 16.76
N SER A 537 21.86 -5.75 17.93
CA SER A 537 23.18 -6.14 18.43
C SER A 537 23.25 -7.62 18.85
N ALA A 538 22.17 -8.18 19.40
CA ALA A 538 22.06 -9.60 19.70
C ALA A 538 21.99 -10.45 18.42
N ARG A 539 21.23 -10.01 17.40
CA ARG A 539 21.14 -10.70 16.10
C ARG A 539 22.45 -10.61 15.29
N ALA A 540 23.19 -9.49 15.40
CA ALA A 540 24.51 -9.33 14.78
C ALA A 540 25.58 -10.27 15.37
N LYS A 541 25.43 -10.70 16.63
CA LYS A 541 26.36 -11.61 17.30
C LYS A 541 26.13 -13.11 16.99
N VAL A 542 24.99 -13.50 16.42
CA VAL A 542 24.59 -14.92 16.29
C VAL A 542 24.62 -15.46 14.85
N ALA A 543 24.78 -14.63 13.81
CA ALA A 543 24.95 -15.15 12.44
C ALA A 543 25.64 -14.16 11.51
N GLY A 544 26.60 -14.66 10.72
CA GLY A 544 27.23 -13.92 9.62
C GLY A 544 26.18 -13.25 8.72
N ALA A 545 26.48 -12.01 8.33
CA ALA A 545 25.62 -11.10 7.59
C ALA A 545 24.80 -11.78 6.47
N ARG A 546 23.49 -12.00 6.70
CA ARG A 546 22.41 -12.18 5.71
C ARG A 546 21.11 -12.60 6.41
N ARG A 547 20.38 -11.66 7.00
CA ARG A 547 18.96 -11.85 7.36
C ARG A 547 18.21 -10.53 7.16
N MET A 548 17.78 -10.29 5.93
CA MET A 548 16.76 -9.27 5.63
C MET A 548 15.38 -9.93 5.78
N CYS A 549 14.33 -9.15 6.10
CA CYS A 549 12.98 -9.66 6.27
C CYS A 549 12.40 -10.19 4.94
N VAL A 550 11.93 -11.44 4.94
CA VAL A 550 11.42 -12.17 3.77
C VAL A 550 10.11 -11.61 3.24
N VAL A 551 9.25 -11.14 4.14
CA VAL A 551 7.92 -10.60 3.79
C VAL A 551 8.05 -9.33 2.93
N CYS A 552 9.14 -8.56 3.11
CA CYS A 552 9.41 -7.35 2.34
C CYS A 552 9.99 -7.64 0.93
N ALA A 553 10.49 -8.86 0.67
CA ALA A 553 11.14 -9.23 -0.58
C ALA A 553 10.26 -10.07 -1.52
N LEU A 554 9.16 -10.66 -1.03
CA LEU A 554 8.36 -11.64 -1.78
C LEU A 554 7.07 -11.09 -2.44
N LEU A 555 6.69 -9.84 -2.20
CA LEU A 555 5.46 -9.26 -2.75
C LEU A 555 5.81 -8.28 -3.89
N PRO A 556 5.56 -8.63 -5.17
CA PRO A 556 5.86 -7.72 -6.27
C PRO A 556 4.96 -6.49 -6.19
N ILE A 557 5.59 -5.32 -6.09
CA ILE A 557 4.99 -4.04 -6.47
C ILE A 557 4.81 -4.11 -7.99
N ALA A 558 3.57 -4.07 -8.46
CA ALA A 558 3.29 -3.90 -9.88
C ALA A 558 3.79 -2.51 -10.30
N GLY A 559 4.96 -2.47 -10.94
CA GLY A 559 5.58 -1.23 -11.42
C GLY A 559 7.11 -1.26 -11.43
N ALA A 560 7.72 -2.18 -12.18
CA ALA A 560 9.13 -2.05 -12.53
C ALA A 560 9.36 -2.67 -13.92
N SER A 561 9.56 -1.80 -14.91
CA SER A 561 9.85 -2.19 -16.29
C SER A 561 11.13 -3.02 -16.36
N ASN A 562 11.12 -3.99 -17.26
CA ASN A 562 12.22 -4.88 -17.59
C ASN A 562 13.45 -4.10 -18.10
N ARG A 563 14.42 -3.79 -17.22
CA ARG A 563 15.79 -3.48 -17.62
C ARG A 563 16.75 -4.39 -16.91
N LYS A 564 17.50 -5.16 -17.69
CA LYS A 564 18.58 -6.06 -17.26
C LYS A 564 19.57 -5.30 -16.35
N PRO A 565 19.86 -5.79 -15.13
CA PRO A 565 21.04 -5.34 -14.41
C PRO A 565 22.28 -6.04 -14.98
N GLN A 566 23.26 -5.23 -15.36
CA GLN A 566 24.62 -5.67 -15.68
C GLN A 566 25.22 -6.37 -14.44
N SER A 567 25.75 -7.55 -14.67
CA SER A 567 26.34 -8.43 -13.66
C SER A 567 27.75 -8.00 -13.28
N SER A 568 27.99 -7.76 -11.99
CA SER A 568 29.32 -7.94 -11.40
C SER A 568 29.16 -8.33 -9.93
N LEU A 569 29.30 -9.63 -9.62
CA LEU A 569 29.80 -10.16 -8.34
C LEU A 569 29.97 -11.68 -8.50
N ARG A 570 31.15 -12.18 -8.13
CA ARG A 570 31.67 -13.54 -8.35
C ARG A 570 30.92 -14.61 -7.50
N PRO A 571 30.85 -15.87 -7.94
CA PRO A 571 30.31 -16.97 -7.15
C PRO A 571 31.35 -17.46 -6.12
N TRP A 572 30.93 -17.60 -4.85
CA TRP A 572 31.67 -18.38 -3.84
C TRP A 572 31.06 -19.78 -3.75
N SER A 573 31.93 -20.77 -3.78
CA SER A 573 31.68 -22.20 -3.67
C SER A 573 31.06 -22.60 -2.32
N ILE A 574 30.08 -23.51 -2.37
CA ILE A 574 29.33 -24.06 -1.23
C ILE A 574 30.10 -25.25 -0.63
N PRO A 575 30.40 -25.27 0.68
CA PRO A 575 30.59 -26.52 1.40
C PRO A 575 29.23 -27.05 1.87
N THR A 576 28.96 -28.30 1.55
CA THR A 576 27.87 -29.12 2.10
C THR A 576 28.09 -29.36 3.59
N SER A 577 27.31 -28.71 4.46
CA SER A 577 27.02 -29.28 5.79
C SER A 577 25.67 -28.79 6.32
N SER A 578 24.97 -29.77 6.90
CA SER A 578 23.67 -29.70 7.56
C SER A 578 23.63 -28.73 8.75
N ARG A 579 22.48 -28.05 8.91
CA ARG A 579 21.96 -27.22 10.03
C ARG A 579 21.86 -25.72 9.71
N CYS A 580 20.72 -25.30 9.15
CA CYS A 580 20.23 -23.91 9.31
C CYS A 580 18.78 -23.74 8.84
N THR A 581 17.85 -23.46 9.78
CA THR A 581 16.40 -23.34 9.53
C THR A 581 15.97 -22.00 8.94
N VAL A 582 16.82 -20.97 8.97
CA VAL A 582 16.47 -19.59 8.53
C VAL A 582 17.00 -19.25 7.12
N ALA A 583 17.91 -20.04 6.56
CA ALA A 583 18.46 -19.83 5.22
C ALA A 583 17.52 -20.30 4.07
N LYS A 584 16.48 -21.07 4.38
CA LYS A 584 15.54 -21.68 3.41
C LYS A 584 14.51 -20.72 2.82
N LEU A 585 14.47 -19.47 3.29
CA LEU A 585 13.46 -18.48 2.90
C LEU A 585 13.76 -17.70 1.58
N PHE A 586 14.93 -17.86 0.94
CA PHE A 586 15.41 -16.87 -0.05
C PHE A 586 15.80 -17.37 -1.46
N ALA A 587 15.47 -18.60 -1.89
CA ALA A 587 15.84 -19.08 -3.23
C ALA A 587 14.85 -18.71 -4.38
N ALA A 588 13.96 -17.73 -4.18
CA ALA A 588 12.79 -17.54 -5.06
C ALA A 588 12.93 -16.54 -6.24
N PHE A 589 14.09 -15.89 -6.46
CA PHE A 589 14.21 -14.82 -7.47
C PHE A 589 15.54 -14.80 -8.26
N ALA A 590 15.95 -15.91 -8.87
CA ALA A 590 16.98 -15.87 -9.92
C ALA A 590 16.62 -16.78 -11.11
N PRO A 591 16.66 -16.31 -12.37
CA PRO A 591 16.55 -17.18 -13.54
C PRO A 591 17.87 -17.94 -13.75
N SER A 592 17.78 -19.25 -13.96
CA SER A 592 18.90 -20.09 -14.39
C SER A 592 19.21 -19.84 -15.87
N ALA A 593 20.40 -19.31 -16.17
CA ALA A 593 20.97 -19.31 -17.52
C ALA A 593 22.18 -20.27 -17.55
N GLY A 594 22.19 -21.16 -18.55
CA GLY A 594 23.20 -22.21 -18.72
C GLY A 594 24.59 -21.69 -19.09
N GLN A 595 25.62 -22.40 -18.62
CA GLN A 595 27.03 -22.19 -18.94
C GLN A 595 27.41 -22.75 -20.32
N ARG A 596 28.22 -22.00 -21.09
CA ARG A 596 29.33 -22.50 -21.93
C ARG A 596 30.51 -21.53 -21.77
N GLY A 597 31.73 -22.08 -21.66
CA GLY A 597 32.93 -21.36 -21.24
C GLY A 597 33.80 -20.77 -22.35
N CYS A 598 34.78 -19.95 -21.93
CA CYS A 598 36.18 -19.92 -22.39
C CYS A 598 36.97 -18.83 -21.62
N CYS A 599 38.27 -19.10 -21.43
CA CYS A 599 39.24 -18.40 -20.55
C CYS A 599 39.72 -17.01 -21.01
N GLY A 600 40.22 -16.20 -20.06
CA GLY A 600 41.08 -15.03 -20.30
C GLY A 600 41.26 -14.15 -19.05
N SER A 601 42.51 -13.90 -18.65
CA SER A 601 43.00 -13.30 -17.38
C SER A 601 43.21 -11.77 -17.39
N PHE A 602 43.74 -11.23 -16.26
CA PHE A 602 44.06 -9.82 -15.86
C PHE A 602 42.91 -9.08 -15.13
N GLY A 603 43.03 -8.38 -14.00
CA GLY A 603 44.13 -7.95 -13.11
C GLY A 603 43.86 -6.49 -12.68
N GLY A 604 43.75 -6.16 -11.38
CA GLY A 604 43.82 -4.75 -10.90
C GLY A 604 42.84 -4.29 -9.81
N ASN A 605 43.37 -3.52 -8.86
CA ASN A 605 42.82 -3.05 -7.57
C ASN A 605 41.95 -1.77 -7.62
N ALA A 606 41.22 -1.54 -6.51
CA ALA A 606 41.13 -0.29 -5.71
C ALA A 606 39.73 0.33 -5.50
N GLY A 607 39.49 0.79 -4.26
CA GLY A 607 38.86 2.10 -4.03
C GLY A 607 37.49 2.11 -3.36
N ALA A 608 37.42 2.77 -2.19
CA ALA A 608 36.28 2.86 -1.28
C ALA A 608 35.52 4.20 -1.35
N ARG A 609 34.42 4.27 -0.57
CA ARG A 609 33.63 5.42 -0.06
C ARG A 609 32.54 6.03 -0.94
N ALA A 610 31.28 5.91 -0.49
CA ALA A 610 30.43 7.01 0.03
C ALA A 610 28.95 6.57 0.09
N VAL A 611 28.31 6.59 1.27
CA VAL A 611 26.84 6.56 1.38
C VAL A 611 26.43 7.57 2.45
N ALA A 612 25.83 8.66 2.00
CA ALA A 612 25.06 9.58 2.81
C ALA A 612 23.79 9.98 2.04
N THR A 613 22.67 9.89 2.75
CA THR A 613 21.46 10.71 2.61
C THR A 613 20.54 10.51 1.40
N LEU A 614 19.43 9.79 1.63
CA LEU A 614 18.16 9.96 0.91
C LEU A 614 17.00 9.83 1.92
N ARG A 615 16.45 10.97 2.35
CA ARG A 615 15.13 11.10 2.96
C ARG A 615 14.45 12.31 2.36
N SER A 616 13.58 12.08 1.39
CA SER A 616 12.49 12.97 1.01
C SER A 616 11.57 12.21 0.05
N ALA A 617 10.41 11.79 0.55
CA ALA A 617 9.30 11.34 -0.27
C ALA A 617 8.10 12.21 0.11
N SER A 618 7.56 12.93 -0.87
CA SER A 618 6.44 13.85 -0.71
C SER A 618 5.18 13.12 -0.21
N TYR A 619 4.47 13.76 0.71
CA TYR A 619 3.25 13.25 1.33
C TYR A 619 2.03 13.53 0.44
N ALA A 620 1.30 12.47 0.06
CA ALA A 620 -0.07 12.57 -0.45
C ALA A 620 -0.98 11.71 0.43
N ILE A 621 -1.90 12.36 1.14
CA ILE A 621 -3.00 11.72 1.87
C ILE A 621 -4.05 11.34 0.82
N CYS A 622 -4.25 10.05 0.58
CA CYS A 622 -5.29 9.59 -0.34
C CYS A 622 -6.62 9.49 0.41
N SER A 623 -7.66 10.12 -0.12
CA SER A 623 -9.05 9.85 0.27
C SER A 623 -9.66 8.78 -0.65
N SER A 624 -10.55 7.96 -0.07
CA SER A 624 -11.55 7.07 -0.68
C SER A 624 -11.32 5.54 -0.66
N THR A 625 -12.31 4.90 -0.01
CA THR A 625 -12.96 3.56 -0.14
C THR A 625 -12.19 2.23 -0.13
N PRO A 626 -12.78 1.16 0.45
CA PRO A 626 -12.17 -0.17 0.52
C PRO A 626 -12.23 -0.88 -0.85
N PRO A 627 -11.26 -1.77 -1.19
CA PRO A 627 -11.21 -2.39 -2.50
C PRO A 627 -12.28 -3.48 -2.61
N THR A 628 -13.31 -3.24 -3.42
CA THR A 628 -14.06 -4.31 -4.09
C THR A 628 -13.58 -4.41 -5.53
N SER A 629 -13.11 -5.61 -5.87
CA SER A 629 -12.64 -6.13 -7.16
C SER A 629 -12.75 -5.22 -8.40
N LEU A 630 -11.62 -4.84 -9.03
CA LEU A 630 -11.54 -4.72 -10.49
C LEU A 630 -10.09 -4.83 -11.00
N GLN A 631 -9.92 -5.54 -12.13
CA GLN A 631 -8.66 -5.91 -12.78
C GLN A 631 -7.99 -4.72 -13.48
N LEU A 632 -6.68 -4.55 -13.28
CA LEU A 632 -5.86 -3.53 -13.96
C LEU A 632 -5.13 -4.12 -15.19
N ARG A 633 -5.41 -3.57 -16.38
CA ARG A 633 -4.58 -3.70 -17.60
C ARG A 633 -3.60 -2.53 -17.66
N ALA A 634 -2.33 -2.81 -17.97
CA ALA A 634 -1.25 -1.82 -18.07
C ALA A 634 -1.10 -1.26 -19.50
N CYS A 635 -0.81 0.04 -19.61
CA CYS A 635 -0.26 0.68 -20.81
C CYS A 635 0.95 1.54 -20.40
N GLU A 636 2.10 1.31 -21.05
CA GLU A 636 3.37 2.03 -20.82
C GLU A 636 3.53 3.18 -21.83
N CYS A 637 4.02 4.35 -21.39
CA CYS A 637 4.74 5.26 -22.27
C CYS A 637 5.75 6.14 -21.50
N CYS A 638 6.98 6.20 -22.02
CA CYS A 638 8.18 6.84 -21.46
C CYS A 638 8.35 8.27 -22.02
N VAL A 639 8.72 9.26 -21.19
CA VAL A 639 9.16 10.61 -21.62
C VAL A 639 10.65 10.78 -21.31
N ARG A 640 11.44 11.20 -22.31
CA ARG A 640 12.87 11.54 -22.22
C ARG A 640 13.04 13.02 -21.89
N TYR A 641 13.93 13.37 -20.96
CA TYR A 641 14.43 14.74 -20.78
C TYR A 641 15.78 14.91 -21.49
N THR A 642 15.91 15.99 -22.26
CA THR A 642 17.15 16.49 -22.88
C THR A 642 17.75 17.60 -22.01
N THR A 643 19.02 17.49 -21.65
CA THR A 643 19.81 18.54 -20.97
C THR A 643 20.54 19.40 -22.00
N GLY A 644 20.30 20.71 -21.99
CA GLY A 644 21.06 21.71 -22.74
C GLY A 644 22.08 22.43 -21.84
N SER A 645 23.24 22.74 -22.41
CA SER A 645 24.44 23.29 -21.77
C SER A 645 24.67 24.77 -22.08
N SER A 646 25.13 25.54 -21.10
CA SER A 646 25.94 26.78 -21.21
C SER A 646 26.34 27.19 -19.77
N GLY A 647 27.58 27.38 -19.31
CA GLY A 647 28.75 28.07 -19.89
C GLY A 647 28.54 29.58 -19.83
N GLY A 648 29.21 30.44 -19.06
CA GLY A 648 30.28 30.37 -18.07
C GLY A 648 30.54 31.79 -17.51
N ALA A 649 31.66 31.94 -16.79
CA ALA A 649 32.32 33.18 -16.31
C ALA A 649 31.91 33.80 -14.96
N SER A 650 32.95 34.23 -14.24
CA SER A 650 33.10 34.77 -12.89
C SER A 650 34.19 35.85 -12.97
N PRO A 651 34.59 36.58 -11.92
CA PRO A 651 33.86 37.36 -10.91
C PRO A 651 34.34 38.83 -10.90
N ARG A 652 33.67 39.73 -10.16
CA ARG A 652 34.34 40.90 -9.56
C ARG A 652 33.80 41.24 -8.17
N SER A 653 34.79 41.50 -7.30
CA SER A 653 34.79 41.93 -5.91
C SER A 653 34.20 43.33 -5.68
N GLY A 654 33.56 43.52 -4.53
CA GLY A 654 33.25 44.84 -3.98
C GLY A 654 33.01 44.77 -2.48
N THR A 655 33.97 45.29 -1.71
CA THR A 655 33.95 45.45 -0.25
C THR A 655 33.30 46.79 0.15
N CYS A 656 32.47 46.79 1.19
CA CYS A 656 32.15 47.91 2.11
C CYS A 656 31.39 47.26 3.30
N GLY A 657 31.85 47.27 4.56
CA GLY A 657 31.93 48.40 5.49
C GLY A 657 30.76 48.30 6.51
N PRO A 658 31.00 48.18 7.83
CA PRO A 658 29.96 47.76 8.79
C PRO A 658 29.21 48.95 9.42
N PRO A 659 27.95 48.77 9.87
CA PRO A 659 27.39 49.59 10.93
C PRO A 659 27.09 48.81 12.22
N ARG A 660 27.10 49.62 13.28
CA ARG A 660 27.21 49.36 14.72
C ARG A 660 25.96 48.76 15.39
N PRO A 661 26.08 48.28 16.65
CA PRO A 661 25.03 47.56 17.35
C PRO A 661 24.00 48.51 17.98
N ILE A 662 22.73 48.11 17.98
CA ILE A 662 21.70 48.67 18.85
C ILE A 662 21.06 47.51 19.61
N SER A 663 21.01 47.67 20.93
CA SER A 663 20.37 46.82 21.94
C SER A 663 19.59 47.78 22.87
N PRO A 664 18.78 47.33 23.83
CA PRO A 664 17.44 46.76 23.68
C PRO A 664 16.36 47.54 24.49
N MET A 665 15.07 47.36 24.20
CA MET A 665 13.94 47.67 25.10
C MET A 665 12.92 46.51 24.93
N ARG A 666 12.64 45.62 25.91
CA ARG A 666 11.95 45.76 27.22
C ARG A 666 10.66 46.59 27.10
N ARG A 667 9.48 46.12 27.50
CA ARG A 667 9.04 44.89 28.17
C ARG A 667 7.54 44.74 27.95
#